data_AF-A0A9X0A1Z3-F1
#
_entry.id   AF-A0A9X0A1Z3-F1
#
_cell.length_a   1.000
_cell.length_b   1.000
_cell.length_c   1.000
_cell.angle_alpha   90.00
_cell.angle_beta   90.00
_cell.angle_gamma   90.00
#
_symmetry.space_group_name_H-M   'P 1'
#
loop_
_entity.id
_entity.type
_entity.pdbx_description
1 polymer ?
#
loop_
_entity_poly.entity_id
_entity_poly.type
_entity_poly.pdbx_seq_one_letter_code
_entity_poly.pdbx_strand_id
1 'polypeptide(L)'
;MQIQIHDCVFQDNNLLARYFDEAHLIHIFSVSQSVGIVDFYRNNFALNKGGYVYVDGCLDSTFENLQMVKTTSNTLMVTHTVSCSKGITVQMRNCLINGTIIRSSNPAVTAIKVVANQVKMSMNNVTVQSNKDFVFYFFAKNGTLTINNSVFANNSVKYKNDLLIISRKSHDYGPPDPPGITQEGHIVVKVQNTRFFKNRGLTSILKLDHTSTTLVNVTFNDNIVEGRGGDIYISNNNSIFLLNNLFTRSTRHYYASAFVYSNVESHSYLSIKDSSFESKSTDLEVTILLDLRYGIYLSIDTASNITCPLDRYIYLDNKINMTQVQTLSGRRIEDTYKPSCRKCHFGFYNLQRVSAITDATGNMEQCLRCPYGGNCSQGIVARPNFWGYLKKKNPPTVAFNICPLEYCGPNPASKQISSYHSCYGNRGGFLCGQCNEGYTEAMFSTECRESKDCNDYWFWFFSVAYIICLSFLFIIRPCLLEFLWKHIVWFRNRNHDGNPLRFSASDGQSGNGKHFDHAVLKTIFYFYQIVELLLITTSSEDLINKFKFIHPLVSVFNFQIRSWNEKFGCPFPGLTAVTKQLFSSLTVFGTIACISTTCLIHKAMSYTGCIKGPRINLYLAAAVETLLLGYERLTDVSLSLLNCVPVNSEYRLFLDGNVHCWQWWQYPLISFIVVFVVPFIFVLYWGSRKLNQQSVSTKELTMACIMPLPLLCYWAVRYCFNKETRGWQEDTEEIKVVLQEPFRPPEEEEDEGTLYWESVLIGRRLVLLCLHSFIADPMLRLLCLDCACMAIFMHHLYKKPYRDTLANACESVSLFSLVIIATFSLAEASLVSEGIEVVGPTEKVFGVLQWIELVLLGVAPTCLGVLVSLAVLSQLVRLIFLVIMFFRRHLVRRNWRWSRSSAPYSLRRSLLYSLCM
;
A
#
# COMPACT_ATOMS: atom_id res chain seq x y z
N MET A 1 -52.45 19.23 -53.21
CA MET A 1 -51.08 19.71 -53.55
C MET A 1 -50.09 18.68 -53.03
N GLN A 2 -49.10 18.30 -53.84
CA GLN A 2 -48.04 17.36 -53.45
C GLN A 2 -46.68 17.93 -53.86
N ILE A 3 -45.74 18.03 -52.92
CA ILE A 3 -44.36 18.49 -53.14
C ILE A 3 -43.43 17.36 -52.72
N GLN A 4 -42.49 16.98 -53.59
CA GLN A 4 -41.50 15.95 -53.32
C GLN A 4 -40.10 16.49 -53.59
N ILE A 5 -39.21 16.41 -52.60
CA ILE A 5 -37.81 16.87 -52.67
C ILE A 5 -36.94 15.67 -52.34
N HIS A 6 -36.33 15.06 -53.35
CA HIS A 6 -35.57 13.82 -53.22
C HIS A 6 -34.11 14.02 -53.62
N ASP A 7 -33.19 13.33 -52.94
CA ASP A 7 -31.79 13.19 -53.33
C ASP A 7 -31.02 14.54 -53.49
N CYS A 8 -31.42 15.57 -52.74
CA CYS A 8 -30.80 16.90 -52.82
C CYS A 8 -29.71 17.12 -51.76
N VAL A 9 -28.66 17.86 -52.12
CA VAL A 9 -27.63 18.34 -51.21
C VAL A 9 -27.69 19.87 -51.15
N PHE A 10 -27.86 20.40 -49.95
CA PHE A 10 -27.97 21.83 -49.67
C PHE A 10 -26.75 22.29 -48.87
N GLN A 11 -25.92 23.15 -49.47
CA GLN A 11 -24.67 23.64 -48.88
C GLN A 11 -24.41 25.11 -49.23
N ASP A 12 -24.12 25.92 -48.22
CA ASP A 12 -23.64 27.30 -48.41
C ASP A 12 -22.13 27.34 -48.71
N ASN A 13 -21.75 27.90 -49.86
CA ASN A 13 -20.34 28.06 -50.25
C ASN A 13 -19.68 29.35 -49.72
N ASN A 14 -20.43 30.26 -49.11
CA ASN A 14 -19.96 31.62 -48.85
C ASN A 14 -19.64 31.88 -47.36
N LEU A 15 -18.36 32.16 -47.07
CA LEU A 15 -17.86 32.47 -45.71
C LEU A 15 -18.36 33.82 -45.17
N LEU A 16 -18.90 34.69 -46.02
CA LEU A 16 -19.22 36.10 -45.72
C LEU A 16 -20.71 36.40 -45.39
N ALA A 17 -21.61 35.43 -45.40
CA ALA A 17 -22.99 35.64 -44.94
C ALA A 17 -23.01 35.88 -43.42
N ARG A 18 -22.93 37.15 -43.02
CA ARG A 18 -23.18 37.63 -41.66
C ARG A 18 -24.64 38.05 -41.57
N TYR A 19 -25.34 37.60 -40.53
CA TYR A 19 -26.61 38.12 -40.00
C TYR A 19 -27.91 37.84 -40.77
N PHE A 20 -28.36 36.57 -40.85
CA PHE A 20 -29.79 36.28 -41.05
C PHE A 20 -30.22 35.08 -40.20
N ASP A 21 -30.54 35.32 -38.92
CA ASP A 21 -31.02 34.28 -38.00
C ASP A 21 -32.45 33.76 -38.34
N GLU A 22 -33.17 34.45 -39.24
CA GLU A 22 -34.57 34.14 -39.60
C GLU A 22 -34.81 33.76 -41.06
N ALA A 23 -33.78 33.70 -41.91
CA ALA A 23 -33.97 33.28 -43.30
C ALA A 23 -34.29 31.78 -43.37
N HIS A 24 -35.38 31.38 -44.05
CA HIS A 24 -35.72 29.98 -44.34
C HIS A 24 -34.98 29.50 -45.60
N LEU A 25 -34.47 28.26 -45.61
CA LEU A 25 -33.88 27.68 -46.83
C LEU A 25 -34.98 27.18 -47.75
N ILE A 26 -35.99 26.55 -47.14
CA ILE A 26 -37.15 26.00 -47.80
C ILE A 26 -38.36 26.43 -46.98
N HIS A 27 -39.20 27.29 -47.54
CA HIS A 27 -40.46 27.71 -46.94
C HIS A 27 -41.61 27.21 -47.81
N ILE A 28 -42.39 26.28 -47.28
CA ILE A 28 -43.58 25.73 -47.92
C ILE A 28 -44.79 26.23 -47.15
N PHE A 29 -45.60 27.05 -47.81
CA PHE A 29 -46.76 27.70 -47.20
C PHE A 29 -48.04 27.31 -47.93
N SER A 30 -49.08 26.94 -47.18
CA SER A 30 -50.41 26.61 -47.70
C SER A 30 -51.51 27.28 -46.90
N VAL A 31 -52.34 28.09 -47.60
CA VAL A 31 -53.57 28.69 -47.04
C VAL A 31 -54.80 27.79 -47.20
N SER A 32 -54.66 26.63 -47.85
CA SER A 32 -55.78 25.73 -48.09
C SER A 32 -56.19 24.99 -46.82
N GLN A 33 -57.51 24.81 -46.63
CA GLN A 33 -58.05 23.95 -45.58
C GLN A 33 -57.94 22.46 -45.94
N SER A 34 -57.75 22.13 -47.22
CA SER A 34 -57.49 20.75 -47.66
C SER A 34 -56.04 20.35 -47.43
N VAL A 35 -55.83 19.13 -46.94
CA VAL A 35 -54.49 18.66 -46.58
C VAL A 35 -53.69 18.27 -47.82
N GLY A 36 -52.56 18.94 -48.03
CA GLY A 36 -51.54 18.58 -49.01
C GLY A 36 -50.46 17.68 -48.43
N ILE A 37 -49.50 17.26 -49.28
CA ILE A 37 -48.41 16.35 -48.91
C ILE A 37 -47.06 17.00 -49.24
N VAL A 38 -46.10 16.90 -48.33
CA VAL A 38 -44.72 17.35 -48.50
C VAL A 38 -43.78 16.21 -48.11
N ASP A 39 -43.02 15.68 -49.06
CA ASP A 39 -42.10 14.57 -48.82
C ASP A 39 -40.65 14.98 -49.08
N PHE A 40 -39.78 14.70 -48.10
CA PHE A 40 -38.34 14.81 -48.19
C PHE A 40 -37.72 13.42 -48.06
N TYR A 41 -36.98 12.99 -49.08
CA TYR A 41 -36.33 11.68 -49.10
C TYR A 41 -34.84 11.79 -49.47
N ARG A 42 -33.95 11.27 -48.64
CA ARG A 42 -32.48 11.26 -48.84
C ARG A 42 -31.89 12.65 -49.13
N ASN A 43 -32.23 13.63 -48.29
CA ASN A 43 -31.68 14.98 -48.42
C ASN A 43 -30.57 15.24 -47.38
N ASN A 44 -29.53 15.97 -47.78
CA ASN A 44 -28.41 16.33 -46.92
C ASN A 44 -28.23 17.85 -46.85
N PHE A 45 -28.18 18.40 -45.65
CA PHE A 45 -27.97 19.81 -45.36
C PHE A 45 -26.68 19.93 -44.56
N ALA A 46 -25.66 20.59 -45.12
CA ALA A 46 -24.34 20.68 -44.50
C ALA A 46 -23.80 22.11 -44.54
N LEU A 47 -23.22 22.57 -43.43
CA LEU A 47 -22.48 23.85 -43.32
C LEU A 47 -23.31 25.12 -43.60
N ASN A 48 -24.63 25.07 -43.44
CA ASN A 48 -25.50 26.22 -43.73
C ASN A 48 -25.45 27.26 -42.60
N LYS A 49 -25.17 28.53 -42.96
CA LYS A 49 -25.07 29.67 -42.01
C LYS A 49 -26.42 30.33 -41.70
N GLY A 50 -27.48 29.92 -42.38
CA GLY A 50 -28.89 30.24 -42.14
C GLY A 50 -29.75 29.29 -42.97
N GLY A 51 -31.07 29.25 -42.73
CA GLY A 51 -31.97 28.44 -43.53
C GLY A 51 -32.36 27.10 -42.91
N TYR A 52 -33.64 27.01 -42.53
CA TYR A 52 -34.29 25.80 -42.04
C TYR A 52 -35.44 25.37 -42.94
N VAL A 53 -35.92 24.14 -42.77
CA VAL A 53 -37.15 23.69 -43.44
C VAL A 53 -38.34 24.19 -42.64
N TYR A 54 -39.11 25.10 -43.23
CA TYR A 54 -40.33 25.65 -42.65
C TYR A 54 -41.54 25.19 -43.46
N VAL A 55 -42.42 24.42 -42.82
CA VAL A 55 -43.68 23.96 -43.40
C VAL A 55 -44.82 24.57 -42.61
N ASP A 56 -45.63 25.41 -43.26
CA ASP A 56 -46.74 26.11 -42.64
C ASP A 56 -48.06 25.88 -43.41
N GLY A 57 -49.11 25.54 -42.68
CA GLY A 57 -50.44 25.24 -43.22
C GLY A 57 -50.85 23.77 -43.11
N CYS A 58 -51.89 23.38 -43.85
CA CYS A 58 -52.47 22.03 -43.82
C CYS A 58 -51.66 21.03 -44.66
N LEU A 59 -50.49 20.59 -44.17
CA LEU A 59 -49.57 19.75 -44.92
C LEU A 59 -49.11 18.52 -44.12
N ASP A 60 -49.42 17.33 -44.63
CA ASP A 60 -48.81 16.08 -44.17
C ASP A 60 -47.33 16.08 -44.61
N SER A 61 -46.41 15.95 -43.67
CA SER A 61 -44.97 16.13 -43.89
C SER A 61 -44.18 14.86 -43.57
N THR A 62 -43.42 14.35 -44.53
CA THR A 62 -42.54 13.17 -44.37
C THR A 62 -41.08 13.56 -44.55
N PHE A 63 -40.23 13.15 -43.61
CA PHE A 63 -38.78 13.33 -43.65
C PHE A 63 -38.10 11.98 -43.47
N GLU A 64 -37.47 11.47 -44.52
CA GLU A 64 -36.83 10.15 -44.50
C GLU A 64 -35.40 10.23 -45.00
N ASN A 65 -34.48 9.61 -44.24
CA ASN A 65 -33.03 9.64 -44.50
C ASN A 65 -32.49 11.09 -44.61
N LEU A 66 -33.05 12.00 -43.81
CA LEU A 66 -32.64 13.41 -43.76
C LEU A 66 -31.40 13.59 -42.88
N GLN A 67 -30.38 14.26 -43.38
CA GLN A 67 -29.19 14.63 -42.60
C GLN A 67 -29.04 16.14 -42.52
N MET A 68 -28.87 16.68 -41.32
CA MET A 68 -28.63 18.09 -41.04
C MET A 68 -27.42 18.22 -40.12
N VAL A 69 -26.29 18.68 -40.67
CA VAL A 69 -25.00 18.69 -39.99
C VAL A 69 -24.40 20.09 -39.98
N LYS A 70 -24.06 20.60 -38.79
CA LYS A 70 -23.40 21.91 -38.59
C LYS A 70 -24.19 23.11 -39.16
N THR A 71 -25.51 23.13 -38.99
CA THR A 71 -26.35 24.29 -39.36
C THR A 71 -26.42 25.30 -38.21
N THR A 72 -26.44 26.60 -38.48
CA THR A 72 -26.37 27.63 -37.40
C THR A 72 -27.71 28.19 -36.93
N SER A 73 -28.83 27.91 -37.61
CA SER A 73 -30.21 28.33 -37.28
C SER A 73 -31.10 27.13 -36.87
N ASN A 74 -32.43 27.35 -36.76
CA ASN A 74 -33.45 26.27 -36.68
C ASN A 74 -33.14 25.15 -37.69
N THR A 75 -33.60 23.92 -37.46
CA THR A 75 -33.42 22.83 -38.45
C THR A 75 -34.71 22.47 -39.16
N LEU A 76 -35.78 22.23 -38.38
CA LEU A 76 -37.09 21.86 -38.89
C LEU A 76 -38.18 22.53 -38.07
N MET A 77 -39.08 23.24 -38.74
CA MET A 77 -40.24 23.84 -38.11
C MET A 77 -41.50 23.49 -38.91
N VAL A 78 -42.49 22.91 -38.24
CA VAL A 78 -43.79 22.61 -38.80
C VAL A 78 -44.83 23.36 -37.99
N THR A 79 -45.51 24.31 -38.61
CA THR A 79 -46.57 25.08 -37.96
C THR A 79 -47.89 24.90 -38.67
N HIS A 80 -48.94 25.00 -37.88
CA HIS A 80 -50.29 25.02 -38.39
C HIS A 80 -51.14 25.95 -37.51
N THR A 81 -51.48 27.10 -38.08
CA THR A 81 -52.27 28.17 -37.44
C THR A 81 -53.72 28.24 -37.96
N VAL A 82 -54.00 27.61 -39.11
CA VAL A 82 -55.32 27.59 -39.77
C VAL A 82 -56.20 26.46 -39.17
N SER A 83 -57.43 26.25 -39.65
CA SER A 83 -58.25 25.08 -39.31
C SER A 83 -58.30 24.13 -40.50
N CYS A 84 -57.59 23.00 -40.42
CA CYS A 84 -57.61 21.95 -41.46
C CYS A 84 -58.88 21.10 -41.42
N SER A 85 -59.24 20.51 -42.57
CA SER A 85 -60.31 19.53 -42.68
C SER A 85 -60.05 18.23 -41.91
N LYS A 86 -58.77 17.85 -41.72
CA LYS A 86 -58.31 16.74 -40.87
C LYS A 86 -57.00 17.13 -40.17
N GLY A 87 -56.65 16.46 -39.09
CA GLY A 87 -55.34 16.65 -38.42
C GLY A 87 -54.16 16.31 -39.34
N ILE A 88 -53.03 17.01 -39.14
CA ILE A 88 -51.82 16.83 -39.95
C ILE A 88 -50.90 15.73 -39.37
N THR A 89 -50.16 15.07 -40.25
CA THR A 89 -49.19 14.03 -39.88
C THR A 89 -47.76 14.49 -40.17
N VAL A 90 -46.85 14.30 -39.20
CA VAL A 90 -45.43 14.58 -39.36
C VAL A 90 -44.63 13.31 -39.09
N GLN A 91 -43.93 12.78 -40.09
CA GLN A 91 -43.13 11.56 -39.96
C GLN A 91 -41.64 11.84 -40.17
N MET A 92 -40.81 11.38 -39.24
CA MET A 92 -39.35 11.40 -39.36
C MET A 92 -38.81 9.97 -39.25
N ARG A 93 -38.02 9.54 -40.23
CA ARG A 93 -37.41 8.20 -40.28
C ARG A 93 -35.94 8.28 -40.64
N ASN A 94 -35.08 7.59 -39.90
CA ASN A 94 -33.64 7.50 -40.18
C ASN A 94 -32.97 8.89 -40.33
N CYS A 95 -33.35 9.85 -39.51
CA CYS A 95 -32.86 11.22 -39.61
C CYS A 95 -31.68 11.48 -38.66
N LEU A 96 -30.72 12.31 -39.08
CA LEU A 96 -29.58 12.74 -38.28
C LEU A 96 -29.55 14.27 -38.16
N ILE A 97 -29.62 14.79 -36.95
CA ILE A 97 -29.44 16.22 -36.64
C ILE A 97 -28.22 16.34 -35.73
N ASN A 98 -27.11 16.89 -36.26
CA ASN A 98 -25.83 16.91 -35.57
C ASN A 98 -25.19 18.29 -35.57
N GLY A 99 -24.94 18.84 -34.38
CA GLY A 99 -24.17 20.07 -34.22
C GLY A 99 -24.88 21.30 -34.77
N THR A 100 -26.20 21.35 -34.65
CA THR A 100 -27.03 22.46 -35.11
C THR A 100 -27.22 23.49 -34.00
N ILE A 101 -27.30 24.78 -34.35
CA ILE A 101 -27.45 25.95 -33.46
C ILE A 101 -26.19 26.23 -32.63
N ILE A 102 -25.33 27.13 -33.14
CA ILE A 102 -23.99 27.39 -32.58
C ILE A 102 -23.97 28.57 -31.60
N ARG A 103 -24.88 29.54 -31.76
CA ARG A 103 -25.08 30.71 -30.88
C ARG A 103 -26.38 31.41 -31.29
N SER A 104 -27.41 31.35 -30.46
CA SER A 104 -28.54 32.27 -30.57
C SER A 104 -28.71 32.99 -29.24
N SER A 105 -28.68 34.31 -29.24
CA SER A 105 -29.17 35.15 -28.13
C SER A 105 -30.71 35.25 -28.14
N ASN A 106 -31.37 34.65 -29.14
CA ASN A 106 -32.81 34.66 -29.33
C ASN A 106 -33.45 33.33 -28.84
N PRO A 107 -34.37 33.35 -27.86
CA PRO A 107 -35.04 32.17 -27.33
C PRO A 107 -35.97 31.44 -28.33
N ALA A 108 -36.15 31.97 -29.55
CA ALA A 108 -37.02 31.37 -30.57
C ALA A 108 -36.37 30.25 -31.39
N VAL A 109 -35.06 29.98 -31.22
CA VAL A 109 -34.32 29.04 -32.08
C VAL A 109 -34.36 27.61 -31.51
N THR A 110 -34.85 26.63 -32.26
CA THR A 110 -34.97 25.21 -31.86
C THR A 110 -34.65 24.30 -33.02
N ALA A 111 -34.01 23.16 -32.74
CA ALA A 111 -33.68 22.21 -33.79
C ALA A 111 -34.95 21.65 -34.47
N ILE A 112 -35.88 21.09 -33.69
CA ILE A 112 -37.19 20.66 -34.21
C ILE A 112 -38.30 21.37 -33.44
N LYS A 113 -39.18 22.07 -34.17
CA LYS A 113 -40.35 22.77 -33.58
C LYS A 113 -41.62 22.38 -34.31
N VAL A 114 -42.59 21.83 -33.58
CA VAL A 114 -43.91 21.48 -34.11
C VAL A 114 -44.98 22.21 -33.30
N VAL A 115 -45.78 23.04 -33.97
CA VAL A 115 -46.89 23.79 -33.35
C VAL A 115 -48.14 23.61 -34.19
N ALA A 116 -49.13 22.89 -33.68
CA ALA A 116 -50.34 22.58 -34.46
C ALA A 116 -51.58 22.37 -33.57
N ASN A 117 -52.77 22.73 -34.05
CA ASN A 117 -54.00 22.49 -33.28
C ASN A 117 -54.31 20.98 -33.15
N GLN A 118 -54.22 20.22 -34.25
CA GLN A 118 -54.36 18.76 -34.28
C GLN A 118 -53.21 18.12 -35.07
N VAL A 119 -52.39 17.27 -34.43
CA VAL A 119 -51.20 16.68 -35.09
C VAL A 119 -50.87 15.25 -34.62
N LYS A 120 -50.42 14.41 -35.55
CA LYS A 120 -49.81 13.11 -35.28
C LYS A 120 -48.35 13.11 -35.74
N MET A 121 -47.41 13.05 -34.80
CA MET A 121 -45.98 13.03 -35.07
C MET A 121 -45.36 11.66 -34.73
N SER A 122 -44.50 11.14 -35.60
CA SER A 122 -43.70 9.95 -35.32
C SER A 122 -42.23 10.15 -35.69
N MET A 123 -41.32 9.84 -34.76
CA MET A 123 -39.87 9.85 -34.95
C MET A 123 -39.34 8.44 -34.75
N ASN A 124 -38.83 7.82 -35.81
CA ASN A 124 -38.30 6.46 -35.78
C ASN A 124 -36.84 6.47 -36.22
N ASN A 125 -35.94 5.94 -35.38
CA ASN A 125 -34.51 5.91 -35.66
C ASN A 125 -33.93 7.30 -35.95
N VAL A 126 -34.24 8.28 -35.09
CA VAL A 126 -33.76 9.66 -35.21
C VAL A 126 -32.63 9.89 -34.22
N THR A 127 -31.52 10.45 -34.68
CA THR A 127 -30.39 10.84 -33.83
C THR A 127 -30.27 12.35 -33.78
N VAL A 128 -30.31 12.92 -32.58
CA VAL A 128 -30.15 14.36 -32.35
C VAL A 128 -29.01 14.58 -31.35
N GLN A 129 -27.88 15.11 -31.83
CA GLN A 129 -26.67 15.19 -31.02
C GLN A 129 -25.87 16.48 -31.18
N SER A 130 -25.09 16.81 -30.14
CA SER A 130 -24.14 17.93 -30.10
C SER A 130 -24.74 19.32 -30.33
N ASN A 131 -26.05 19.49 -30.12
CA ASN A 131 -26.72 20.79 -30.28
C ASN A 131 -26.49 21.66 -29.03
N LYS A 132 -26.33 22.98 -29.21
CA LYS A 132 -25.97 23.91 -28.12
C LYS A 132 -27.14 24.79 -27.64
N ASP A 133 -28.36 24.46 -28.07
CA ASP A 133 -29.59 25.16 -27.72
C ASP A 133 -30.79 24.19 -27.75
N PHE A 134 -32.03 24.71 -27.70
CA PHE A 134 -33.26 23.91 -27.69
C PHE A 134 -33.30 22.83 -28.78
N VAL A 135 -33.62 21.61 -28.38
CA VAL A 135 -33.60 20.47 -29.29
C VAL A 135 -34.98 20.17 -29.87
N PHE A 136 -36.01 20.16 -29.03
CA PHE A 136 -37.32 19.70 -29.47
C PHE A 136 -38.46 20.42 -28.76
N TYR A 137 -39.37 21.00 -29.56
CA TYR A 137 -40.63 21.58 -29.09
C TYR A 137 -41.82 20.93 -29.78
N PHE A 138 -42.77 20.48 -28.97
CA PHE A 138 -44.05 19.98 -29.44
C PHE A 138 -45.19 20.67 -28.69
N PHE A 139 -45.91 21.54 -29.39
CA PHE A 139 -47.09 22.25 -28.87
C PHE A 139 -48.33 21.89 -29.66
N ALA A 140 -49.33 21.30 -29.00
CA ALA A 140 -50.59 20.99 -29.65
C ALA A 140 -51.82 21.19 -28.76
N LYS A 141 -53.00 21.41 -29.35
CA LYS A 141 -54.27 21.36 -28.60
C LYS A 141 -54.71 19.90 -28.41
N ASN A 142 -54.59 19.09 -29.46
CA ASN A 142 -54.78 17.64 -29.41
C ASN A 142 -53.71 16.97 -30.29
N GLY A 143 -53.06 15.92 -29.82
CA GLY A 143 -52.04 15.30 -30.64
C GLY A 143 -51.43 14.02 -30.09
N THR A 144 -50.71 13.33 -30.97
CA THR A 144 -49.97 12.12 -30.61
C THR A 144 -48.53 12.27 -31.03
N LEU A 145 -47.58 11.99 -30.13
CA LEU A 145 -46.15 11.98 -30.41
C LEU A 145 -45.58 10.60 -30.09
N THR A 146 -45.02 9.93 -31.09
CA THR A 146 -44.32 8.65 -30.91
C THR A 146 -42.85 8.80 -31.22
N ILE A 147 -41.96 8.44 -30.29
CA ILE A 147 -40.52 8.41 -30.49
C ILE A 147 -40.04 6.98 -30.27
N ASN A 148 -39.39 6.38 -31.26
CA ASN A 148 -38.93 5.00 -31.19
C ASN A 148 -37.49 4.87 -31.69
N ASN A 149 -36.71 4.00 -31.04
CA ASN A 149 -35.33 3.66 -31.41
C ASN A 149 -34.43 4.90 -31.66
N SER A 150 -34.62 5.97 -30.89
CA SER A 150 -33.98 7.27 -31.14
C SER A 150 -32.91 7.61 -30.10
N VAL A 151 -32.01 8.53 -30.42
CA VAL A 151 -30.87 8.90 -29.56
C VAL A 151 -30.75 10.41 -29.44
N PHE A 152 -30.71 10.91 -28.21
CA PHE A 152 -30.43 12.30 -27.86
C PHE A 152 -29.13 12.35 -27.06
N ALA A 153 -28.03 12.83 -27.66
CA ALA A 153 -26.70 12.74 -27.05
C ALA A 153 -25.91 14.05 -27.08
N ASN A 154 -25.22 14.37 -25.98
CA ASN A 154 -24.32 15.53 -25.87
C ASN A 154 -24.97 16.89 -26.23
N ASN A 155 -26.27 17.02 -26.07
CA ASN A 155 -26.94 18.31 -26.29
C ASN A 155 -26.86 19.16 -25.03
N SER A 156 -26.72 20.48 -25.15
CA SER A 156 -26.49 21.36 -24.02
C SER A 156 -27.21 22.69 -24.19
N VAL A 157 -28.06 23.06 -23.22
CA VAL A 157 -28.78 24.34 -23.22
C VAL A 157 -28.05 25.35 -22.33
N LYS A 158 -27.85 26.59 -22.81
CA LYS A 158 -27.16 27.67 -22.07
C LYS A 158 -28.09 28.73 -21.45
N TYR A 159 -29.28 28.93 -22.03
CA TYR A 159 -30.24 29.95 -21.59
C TYR A 159 -31.43 29.30 -20.86
N LYS A 160 -32.33 30.13 -20.30
CA LYS A 160 -33.39 29.85 -19.30
C LYS A 160 -34.40 28.70 -19.59
N ASN A 161 -34.03 27.53 -20.12
CA ASN A 161 -35.00 26.57 -20.65
C ASN A 161 -34.60 25.07 -20.59
N ASP A 162 -35.58 24.21 -20.88
CA ASP A 162 -35.48 22.74 -20.96
C ASP A 162 -35.02 22.25 -22.35
N LEU A 163 -34.51 21.01 -22.44
CA LEU A 163 -33.99 20.45 -23.69
C LEU A 163 -35.09 19.98 -24.66
N LEU A 164 -36.06 19.23 -24.15
CA LEU A 164 -37.26 18.79 -24.86
C LEU A 164 -38.51 19.25 -24.09
N ILE A 165 -39.41 19.97 -24.77
CA ILE A 165 -40.65 20.46 -24.17
C ILE A 165 -41.85 19.93 -24.94
N ILE A 166 -42.74 19.27 -24.22
CA ILE A 166 -44.02 18.80 -24.73
C ILE A 166 -45.10 19.43 -23.86
N SER A 167 -45.90 20.30 -24.46
CA SER A 167 -46.91 21.07 -23.72
C SER A 167 -48.13 21.36 -24.59
N ARG A 168 -49.26 21.55 -23.93
CA ARG A 168 -50.49 21.97 -24.59
C ARG A 168 -50.37 23.41 -25.10
N LYS A 169 -50.86 23.66 -26.31
CA LYS A 169 -50.96 25.03 -26.86
C LYS A 169 -52.06 25.79 -26.11
N SER A 170 -51.70 26.72 -25.22
CA SER A 170 -52.64 27.65 -24.58
C SER A 170 -52.93 28.85 -25.48
N HIS A 171 -54.18 29.33 -25.53
CA HIS A 171 -54.54 30.58 -26.19
C HIS A 171 -54.22 31.73 -25.23
N ASP A 172 -53.21 32.53 -25.56
CA ASP A 172 -52.86 33.80 -24.91
C ASP A 172 -52.48 33.81 -23.41
N TYR A 173 -51.75 34.86 -23.06
CA TYR A 173 -51.29 35.24 -21.73
C TYR A 173 -52.47 35.63 -20.80
N GLY A 174 -53.37 34.69 -20.51
CA GLY A 174 -54.38 34.81 -19.47
C GLY A 174 -53.90 34.20 -18.13
N PRO A 175 -54.51 34.59 -16.99
CA PRO A 175 -54.23 33.94 -15.71
C PRO A 175 -54.59 32.44 -15.78
N PRO A 176 -53.94 31.58 -14.97
CA PRO A 176 -54.22 30.15 -14.96
C PRO A 176 -55.69 29.87 -14.64
N ASP A 177 -56.34 29.04 -15.46
CA ASP A 177 -57.72 28.61 -15.23
C ASP A 177 -57.84 27.79 -13.92
N PRO A 178 -58.96 27.92 -13.19
CA PRO A 178 -59.18 27.19 -11.94
C PRO A 178 -59.23 25.66 -12.16
N PRO A 179 -58.75 24.85 -11.18
CA PRO A 179 -58.70 23.40 -11.29
C PRO A 179 -60.11 22.79 -11.29
N GLY A 180 -60.40 21.89 -12.25
CA GLY A 180 -61.63 21.08 -12.27
C GLY A 180 -62.48 21.18 -13.53
N ILE A 181 -62.16 22.04 -14.49
CA ILE A 181 -62.84 22.05 -15.80
C ILE A 181 -62.25 20.93 -16.67
N THR A 182 -63.10 20.03 -17.18
CA THR A 182 -62.76 19.08 -18.24
C THR A 182 -62.31 19.85 -19.48
N GLN A 183 -61.00 20.02 -19.65
CA GLN A 183 -60.44 20.79 -20.76
C GLN A 183 -60.39 19.96 -22.05
N GLU A 184 -61.11 20.37 -23.09
CA GLU A 184 -61.09 19.73 -24.41
C GLU A 184 -59.69 19.79 -25.05
N GLY A 185 -59.01 18.65 -25.16
CA GLY A 185 -57.71 18.48 -25.83
C GLY A 185 -56.69 17.67 -25.00
N HIS A 186 -56.07 16.64 -25.59
CA HIS A 186 -55.20 15.70 -24.89
C HIS A 186 -53.97 15.38 -25.75
N ILE A 187 -52.75 15.47 -25.19
CA ILE A 187 -51.52 15.07 -25.88
C ILE A 187 -51.11 13.68 -25.38
N VAL A 188 -51.03 12.70 -26.28
CA VAL A 188 -50.51 11.36 -25.96
C VAL A 188 -49.06 11.25 -26.44
N VAL A 189 -48.15 10.93 -25.53
CA VAL A 189 -46.71 10.76 -25.83
C VAL A 189 -46.32 9.31 -25.58
N LYS A 190 -45.65 8.68 -26.54
CA LYS A 190 -45.11 7.33 -26.39
C LYS A 190 -43.65 7.31 -26.81
N VAL A 191 -42.74 7.04 -25.88
CA VAL A 191 -41.30 6.93 -26.15
C VAL A 191 -40.85 5.50 -25.87
N GLN A 192 -40.18 4.88 -26.83
CA GLN A 192 -39.72 3.50 -26.71
C GLN A 192 -38.27 3.35 -27.18
N ASN A 193 -37.50 2.49 -26.51
CA ASN A 193 -36.14 2.10 -26.92
C ASN A 193 -35.23 3.31 -27.23
N THR A 194 -35.36 4.38 -26.45
CA THR A 194 -34.72 5.67 -26.71
C THR A 194 -33.69 5.99 -25.64
N ARG A 195 -32.58 6.65 -26.01
CA ARG A 195 -31.49 6.97 -25.09
C ARG A 195 -31.23 8.47 -25.01
N PHE A 196 -31.22 9.00 -23.79
CA PHE A 196 -30.78 10.35 -23.45
C PHE A 196 -29.44 10.28 -22.74
N PHE A 197 -28.37 10.68 -23.41
CA PHE A 197 -27.00 10.52 -22.91
C PHE A 197 -26.21 11.82 -22.85
N LYS A 198 -25.61 12.15 -21.69
CA LYS A 198 -24.73 13.32 -21.50
C LYS A 198 -25.34 14.65 -21.97
N ASN A 199 -26.66 14.78 -21.85
CA ASN A 199 -27.32 16.04 -22.14
C ASN A 199 -27.26 16.98 -20.95
N ARG A 200 -27.27 18.29 -21.20
CA ARG A 200 -27.26 19.33 -20.18
C ARG A 200 -28.48 20.24 -20.37
N GLY A 201 -29.36 20.27 -19.38
CA GLY A 201 -30.51 21.17 -19.31
C GLY A 201 -30.39 22.13 -18.12
N LEU A 202 -31.18 23.21 -18.12
CA LEU A 202 -31.20 24.12 -16.97
C LEU A 202 -32.20 23.63 -15.90
N THR A 203 -33.41 23.29 -16.33
CA THR A 203 -34.51 22.80 -15.47
C THR A 203 -34.87 21.34 -15.74
N SER A 204 -34.75 20.87 -16.99
CA SER A 204 -34.95 19.45 -17.31
C SER A 204 -34.38 19.01 -18.66
N ILE A 205 -34.32 17.69 -18.86
CA ILE A 205 -34.08 17.07 -20.16
C ILE A 205 -35.42 16.90 -20.91
N LEU A 206 -36.45 16.42 -20.21
CA LEU A 206 -37.80 16.25 -20.74
C LEU A 206 -38.82 16.94 -19.83
N LYS A 207 -39.49 17.97 -20.34
CA LYS A 207 -40.59 18.66 -19.66
C LYS A 207 -41.94 18.25 -20.22
N LEU A 208 -42.84 17.89 -19.32
CA LEU A 208 -44.18 17.42 -19.62
C LEU A 208 -45.23 18.34 -18.97
N ASP A 209 -46.21 18.76 -19.76
CA ASP A 209 -47.29 19.66 -19.36
C ASP A 209 -48.61 19.31 -20.08
N HIS A 210 -49.65 18.95 -19.33
CA HIS A 210 -50.94 18.49 -19.85
C HIS A 210 -50.82 17.31 -20.84
N THR A 211 -50.02 16.29 -20.47
CA THR A 211 -49.73 15.12 -21.32
C THR A 211 -50.08 13.78 -20.68
N SER A 212 -50.42 12.79 -21.51
CA SER A 212 -50.38 11.37 -21.14
C SER A 212 -49.17 10.71 -21.77
N THR A 213 -48.14 10.44 -20.97
CA THR A 213 -46.82 10.00 -21.44
C THR A 213 -46.50 8.58 -20.98
N THR A 214 -46.11 7.70 -21.92
CA THR A 214 -45.62 6.35 -21.63
C THR A 214 -44.17 6.22 -22.13
N LEU A 215 -43.24 5.95 -21.21
CA LEU A 215 -41.83 5.69 -21.50
C LEU A 215 -41.52 4.21 -21.27
N VAL A 216 -41.08 3.50 -22.31
CA VAL A 216 -40.76 2.07 -22.26
C VAL A 216 -39.34 1.80 -22.71
N ASN A 217 -38.52 1.14 -21.88
CA ASN A 217 -37.13 0.81 -22.24
C ASN A 217 -36.33 2.06 -22.66
N VAL A 218 -36.47 3.14 -21.89
CA VAL A 218 -35.76 4.41 -22.08
C VAL A 218 -34.60 4.50 -21.10
N THR A 219 -33.44 4.93 -21.58
CA THR A 219 -32.24 5.11 -20.75
C THR A 219 -31.88 6.59 -20.64
N PHE A 220 -31.79 7.09 -19.40
CA PHE A 220 -31.22 8.39 -19.06
C PHE A 220 -29.86 8.17 -18.41
N ASN A 221 -28.78 8.57 -19.09
CA ASN A 221 -27.42 8.30 -18.62
C ASN A 221 -26.55 9.56 -18.63
N ASP A 222 -25.98 9.88 -17.46
CA ASP A 222 -25.04 10.99 -17.25
C ASP A 222 -25.57 12.36 -17.72
N ASN A 223 -26.90 12.55 -17.71
CA ASN A 223 -27.51 13.86 -17.96
C ASN A 223 -27.33 14.78 -16.75
N ILE A 224 -27.23 16.07 -17.02
CA ILE A 224 -26.94 17.13 -16.03
C ILE A 224 -28.05 18.18 -16.09
N VAL A 225 -28.58 18.55 -14.94
CA VAL A 225 -29.53 19.66 -14.79
C VAL A 225 -29.01 20.59 -13.70
N GLU A 226 -28.85 21.88 -14.01
CA GLU A 226 -28.11 22.83 -13.16
C GLU A 226 -28.99 23.59 -12.15
N GLY A 227 -30.32 23.47 -12.25
CA GLY A 227 -31.29 24.10 -11.35
C GLY A 227 -32.13 23.11 -10.53
N ARG A 228 -33.19 23.63 -9.89
CA ARG A 228 -34.24 22.79 -9.28
C ARG A 228 -35.04 22.14 -10.41
N GLY A 229 -34.92 20.82 -10.53
CA GLY A 229 -35.55 20.06 -11.60
C GLY A 229 -35.05 18.62 -11.65
N GLY A 230 -35.13 18.00 -12.82
CA GLY A 230 -34.65 16.64 -13.03
C GLY A 230 -34.62 16.21 -14.49
N ASP A 231 -34.17 14.99 -14.77
CA ASP A 231 -34.17 14.46 -16.14
C ASP A 231 -35.59 14.52 -16.73
N ILE A 232 -36.60 14.21 -15.91
CA ILE A 232 -38.01 14.43 -16.22
C ILE A 232 -38.56 15.50 -15.27
N TYR A 233 -39.18 16.53 -15.85
CA TYR A 233 -39.90 17.58 -15.13
C TYR A 233 -41.40 17.46 -15.39
N ILE A 234 -42.14 17.21 -14.32
CA ILE A 234 -43.59 17.03 -14.31
C ILE A 234 -44.23 18.35 -13.89
N SER A 235 -44.92 19.01 -14.81
CA SER A 235 -45.69 20.23 -14.51
C SER A 235 -47.16 19.89 -14.26
N ASN A 236 -48.13 20.59 -14.84
CA ASN A 236 -49.53 20.48 -14.45
C ASN A 236 -50.27 19.40 -15.25
N ASN A 237 -51.13 18.65 -14.55
CA ASN A 237 -52.11 17.70 -15.10
C ASN A 237 -51.56 16.68 -16.11
N ASN A 238 -50.56 15.88 -15.70
CA ASN A 238 -49.95 14.84 -16.53
C ASN A 238 -50.29 13.42 -16.03
N SER A 239 -50.36 12.43 -16.91
CA SER A 239 -50.37 11.00 -16.55
C SER A 239 -49.16 10.29 -17.15
N ILE A 240 -48.22 9.85 -16.30
CA ILE A 240 -46.90 9.36 -16.70
C ILE A 240 -46.70 7.91 -16.27
N PHE A 241 -46.31 7.07 -17.22
CA PHE A 241 -46.03 5.65 -17.02
C PHE A 241 -44.58 5.34 -17.40
N LEU A 242 -43.77 4.95 -16.42
CA LEU A 242 -42.38 4.52 -16.60
C LEU A 242 -42.32 2.99 -16.52
N LEU A 243 -41.96 2.32 -17.62
CA LEU A 243 -41.91 0.87 -17.73
C LEU A 243 -40.51 0.41 -18.17
N ASN A 244 -39.81 -0.37 -17.35
CA ASN A 244 -38.48 -0.91 -17.67
C ASN A 244 -37.46 0.16 -18.08
N ASN A 245 -37.41 1.29 -17.37
CA ASN A 245 -36.49 2.39 -17.68
C ASN A 245 -35.24 2.36 -16.79
N LEU A 246 -34.13 2.90 -17.30
CA LEU A 246 -32.85 2.94 -16.58
C LEU A 246 -32.36 4.39 -16.44
N PHE A 247 -32.10 4.81 -15.21
CA PHE A 247 -31.54 6.12 -14.87
C PHE A 247 -30.17 5.95 -14.20
N THR A 248 -29.11 6.51 -14.78
CA THR A 248 -27.74 6.39 -14.26
C THR A 248 -27.03 7.74 -14.24
N ARG A 249 -26.30 8.06 -13.17
CA ARG A 249 -25.51 9.31 -13.09
C ARG A 249 -24.16 9.12 -12.39
N SER A 250 -23.08 9.48 -13.07
CA SER A 250 -21.69 9.32 -12.62
C SER A 250 -20.92 10.65 -12.52
N THR A 251 -21.53 11.77 -12.88
CA THR A 251 -20.86 13.07 -13.08
C THR A 251 -20.63 13.86 -11.77
N ARG A 252 -19.54 14.63 -11.74
CA ARG A 252 -19.04 15.42 -10.61
C ARG A 252 -19.57 16.86 -10.58
N HIS A 253 -20.88 17.04 -10.66
CA HIS A 253 -21.46 18.39 -10.60
C HIS A 253 -22.03 18.69 -9.21
N TYR A 254 -21.66 19.85 -8.67
CA TYR A 254 -21.99 20.33 -7.31
C TYR A 254 -23.51 20.41 -7.02
N TYR A 255 -24.34 20.44 -8.06
CA TYR A 255 -25.79 20.58 -7.98
C TYR A 255 -26.47 19.40 -8.69
N ALA A 256 -26.47 18.21 -8.09
CA ALA A 256 -27.20 17.08 -8.66
C ALA A 256 -28.72 17.27 -8.45
N SER A 257 -29.42 17.58 -9.54
CA SER A 257 -30.88 17.54 -9.63
C SER A 257 -31.43 16.13 -9.39
N ALA A 258 -32.74 15.99 -9.20
CA ALA A 258 -33.38 14.67 -9.18
C ALA A 258 -33.32 13.99 -10.56
N PHE A 259 -33.61 12.70 -10.64
CA PHE A 259 -33.96 12.02 -11.90
C PHE A 259 -35.37 12.42 -12.33
N VAL A 260 -36.32 12.45 -11.39
CA VAL A 260 -37.70 12.89 -11.64
C VAL A 260 -38.05 13.98 -10.63
N TYR A 261 -38.54 15.10 -11.15
CA TYR A 261 -39.00 16.25 -10.37
C TYR A 261 -40.46 16.56 -10.70
N SER A 262 -41.27 16.88 -9.69
CA SER A 262 -42.64 17.38 -9.91
C SER A 262 -42.86 18.77 -9.34
N ASN A 263 -43.75 19.53 -9.96
CA ASN A 263 -44.18 20.81 -9.41
C ASN A 263 -45.16 20.64 -8.25
N VAL A 264 -45.23 21.67 -7.42
CA VAL A 264 -46.22 21.79 -6.34
C VAL A 264 -47.63 21.80 -6.93
N GLU A 265 -48.55 21.02 -6.35
CA GLU A 265 -49.94 20.90 -6.79
C GLU A 265 -50.10 20.60 -8.30
N SER A 266 -49.20 19.76 -8.81
CA SER A 266 -49.24 19.32 -10.21
C SER A 266 -50.53 18.59 -10.62
N HIS A 267 -51.27 18.00 -9.67
CA HIS A 267 -52.43 17.12 -9.94
C HIS A 267 -52.12 16.02 -10.97
N SER A 268 -50.85 15.61 -11.06
CA SER A 268 -50.37 14.64 -12.05
C SER A 268 -50.31 13.23 -11.44
N TYR A 269 -50.37 12.20 -12.26
CA TYR A 269 -50.22 10.79 -11.88
C TYR A 269 -48.90 10.22 -12.42
N LEU A 270 -48.12 9.56 -11.57
CA LEU A 270 -46.85 8.91 -11.91
C LEU A 270 -46.87 7.44 -11.50
N SER A 271 -46.69 6.54 -12.47
CA SER A 271 -46.52 5.10 -12.25
C SER A 271 -45.11 4.66 -12.64
N ILE A 272 -44.41 3.97 -11.75
CA ILE A 272 -43.07 3.41 -11.96
C ILE A 272 -43.15 1.88 -11.87
N LYS A 273 -42.73 1.18 -12.93
CA LYS A 273 -42.69 -0.28 -12.99
C LYS A 273 -41.39 -0.80 -13.61
N ASP A 274 -40.82 -1.86 -13.04
CA ASP A 274 -39.56 -2.53 -13.44
C ASP A 274 -38.40 -1.55 -13.74
N SER A 275 -38.36 -0.37 -13.11
CA SER A 275 -37.40 0.68 -13.46
C SER A 275 -36.27 0.79 -12.43
N SER A 276 -35.07 1.14 -12.89
CA SER A 276 -33.86 1.21 -12.05
C SER A 276 -33.26 2.61 -12.01
N PHE A 277 -32.90 3.06 -10.80
CA PHE A 277 -32.24 4.35 -10.55
C PHE A 277 -30.89 4.12 -9.85
N GLU A 278 -29.78 4.41 -10.53
CA GLU A 278 -28.41 4.16 -10.03
C GLU A 278 -27.60 5.46 -9.96
N SER A 279 -27.21 5.85 -8.74
CA SER A 279 -26.28 6.96 -8.53
C SER A 279 -24.86 6.41 -8.33
N LYS A 280 -23.93 6.80 -9.21
CA LYS A 280 -22.49 6.48 -9.12
C LYS A 280 -21.65 7.65 -8.61
N SER A 281 -22.27 8.78 -8.25
CA SER A 281 -21.57 9.96 -7.75
C SER A 281 -21.10 9.76 -6.31
N THR A 282 -19.81 10.02 -6.07
CA THR A 282 -19.13 9.76 -4.81
C THR A 282 -18.77 11.02 -4.03
N ASP A 283 -18.68 12.16 -4.73
CA ASP A 283 -18.12 13.39 -4.17
C ASP A 283 -19.17 14.16 -3.34
N LEU A 284 -20.44 14.17 -3.78
CA LEU A 284 -21.52 14.95 -3.14
C LEU A 284 -21.97 14.38 -1.80
N GLU A 285 -22.22 15.20 -0.77
CA GLU A 285 -22.75 14.69 0.52
C GLU A 285 -24.11 14.02 0.39
N VAL A 286 -24.97 14.56 -0.48
CA VAL A 286 -26.34 14.08 -0.73
C VAL A 286 -26.60 14.03 -2.23
N THR A 287 -27.09 12.90 -2.71
CA THR A 287 -27.62 12.78 -4.08
C THR A 287 -29.13 12.58 -4.02
N ILE A 288 -29.89 13.53 -4.57
CA ILE A 288 -31.35 13.43 -4.67
C ILE A 288 -31.70 12.53 -5.85
N LEU A 289 -32.56 11.53 -5.63
CA LEU A 289 -32.95 10.59 -6.67
C LEU A 289 -34.32 10.98 -7.25
N LEU A 290 -35.31 11.20 -6.40
CA LEU A 290 -36.63 11.70 -6.77
C LEU A 290 -36.95 12.92 -5.89
N ASP A 291 -37.59 13.93 -6.46
CA ASP A 291 -38.10 15.11 -5.72
C ASP A 291 -39.55 15.35 -6.16
N LEU A 292 -40.46 14.61 -5.53
CA LEU A 292 -41.88 14.64 -5.84
C LEU A 292 -42.58 15.52 -4.81
N ARG A 293 -42.99 16.71 -5.24
CA ARG A 293 -43.66 17.71 -4.40
C ARG A 293 -45.12 17.32 -4.14
N TYR A 294 -45.69 17.84 -3.06
CA TYR A 294 -47.07 17.56 -2.66
C TYR A 294 -48.09 17.85 -3.78
N GLY A 295 -49.12 17.02 -3.89
CA GLY A 295 -50.19 17.15 -4.89
C GLY A 295 -50.06 16.27 -6.14
N ILE A 296 -49.04 15.40 -6.22
CA ILE A 296 -48.91 14.36 -7.26
C ILE A 296 -49.46 13.01 -6.76
N TYR A 297 -50.00 12.17 -7.63
CA TYR A 297 -50.40 10.80 -7.35
C TYR A 297 -49.28 9.83 -7.78
N LEU A 298 -48.93 8.87 -6.92
CA LEU A 298 -47.78 7.99 -7.13
C LEU A 298 -48.17 6.50 -7.00
N SER A 299 -47.65 5.67 -7.92
CA SER A 299 -47.73 4.21 -7.87
C SER A 299 -46.37 3.62 -8.22
N ILE A 300 -45.82 2.75 -7.38
CA ILE A 300 -44.51 2.08 -7.60
C ILE A 300 -44.68 0.58 -7.38
N ASP A 301 -44.08 -0.24 -8.25
CA ASP A 301 -44.06 -1.70 -8.09
C ASP A 301 -42.92 -2.20 -7.20
N THR A 302 -42.95 -3.49 -6.86
CA THR A 302 -41.92 -4.10 -6.01
C THR A 302 -40.62 -4.44 -6.75
N ALA A 303 -40.66 -4.48 -8.09
CA ALA A 303 -39.51 -4.85 -8.90
C ALA A 303 -38.60 -3.66 -9.24
N SER A 304 -39.11 -2.42 -9.18
CA SER A 304 -38.28 -1.22 -9.34
C SER A 304 -37.29 -1.05 -8.18
N ASN A 305 -36.04 -0.66 -8.49
CA ASN A 305 -34.97 -0.53 -7.50
C ASN A 305 -34.24 0.82 -7.56
N ILE A 306 -33.77 1.26 -6.39
CA ILE A 306 -32.88 2.41 -6.22
C ILE A 306 -31.57 1.86 -5.67
N THR A 307 -30.45 2.16 -6.32
CA THR A 307 -29.11 1.70 -5.89
C THR A 307 -28.22 2.89 -5.51
N CYS A 308 -27.75 2.89 -4.26
CA CYS A 308 -26.74 3.85 -3.78
C CYS A 308 -25.32 3.26 -3.90
N PRO A 309 -24.28 4.12 -4.05
CA PRO A 309 -22.89 3.67 -4.08
C PRO A 309 -22.43 3.22 -2.69
N LEU A 310 -21.24 2.61 -2.62
CA LEU A 310 -20.62 2.22 -1.34
C LEU A 310 -20.49 3.43 -0.39
N ASP A 311 -20.46 3.14 0.90
CA ASP A 311 -20.38 4.11 2.00
C ASP A 311 -21.59 5.04 2.15
N ARG A 312 -22.71 4.66 1.55
CA ARG A 312 -23.96 5.42 1.60
C ARG A 312 -25.14 4.57 1.99
N TYR A 313 -26.18 5.26 2.45
CA TYR A 313 -27.46 4.66 2.79
C TYR A 313 -28.60 5.44 2.13
N ILE A 314 -29.75 4.78 1.96
CA ILE A 314 -30.96 5.43 1.45
C ILE A 314 -31.63 6.17 2.62
N TYR A 315 -31.84 7.46 2.46
CA TYR A 315 -32.56 8.29 3.41
C TYR A 315 -33.92 8.71 2.83
N LEU A 316 -34.97 8.49 3.63
CA LEU A 316 -36.32 9.00 3.42
C LEU A 316 -36.69 9.98 4.53
N ASP A 317 -37.36 11.06 4.17
CA ASP A 317 -37.87 12.04 5.13
C ASP A 317 -39.13 11.49 5.81
N ASN A 318 -39.14 11.46 7.15
CA ASN A 318 -39.92 10.56 8.01
C ASN A 318 -41.43 10.89 8.15
N LYS A 319 -42.09 11.41 7.11
CA LYS A 319 -43.55 11.69 7.16
C LYS A 319 -44.44 10.69 6.42
N ILE A 320 -43.88 9.83 5.57
CA ILE A 320 -44.67 8.85 4.81
C ILE A 320 -44.09 7.46 5.06
N ASN A 321 -44.79 6.64 5.85
CA ASN A 321 -44.46 5.22 6.00
C ASN A 321 -44.77 4.49 4.69
N MET A 322 -43.83 3.71 4.18
CA MET A 322 -43.91 3.03 2.88
C MET A 322 -44.98 1.91 2.83
N THR A 323 -45.37 1.38 4.00
CA THR A 323 -46.55 0.51 4.15
C THR A 323 -47.85 1.22 3.81
N GLN A 324 -47.91 2.56 3.89
CA GLN A 324 -49.06 3.36 3.39
C GLN A 324 -49.01 3.57 1.87
N VAL A 325 -47.85 3.49 1.22
CA VAL A 325 -47.71 3.65 -0.25
C VAL A 325 -48.17 2.39 -0.99
N GLN A 326 -47.94 1.20 -0.41
CA GLN A 326 -48.34 -0.09 -1.01
C GLN A 326 -49.84 -0.39 -0.90
N THR A 327 -50.51 0.08 0.16
CA THR A 327 -51.97 -0.10 0.33
C THR A 327 -52.83 0.87 -0.48
N LEU A 328 -52.22 1.81 -1.20
CA LEU A 328 -52.88 2.98 -1.80
C LEU A 328 -52.39 3.26 -3.22
N SER A 329 -52.66 2.31 -4.13
CA SER A 329 -52.57 2.55 -5.58
C SER A 329 -53.42 3.79 -5.95
N GLY A 330 -52.77 4.92 -6.27
CA GLY A 330 -53.44 6.13 -6.75
C GLY A 330 -53.86 7.15 -5.69
N ARG A 331 -53.18 7.26 -4.54
CA ARG A 331 -53.40 8.37 -3.57
C ARG A 331 -52.52 9.57 -3.86
N ARG A 332 -53.04 10.76 -3.55
CA ARG A 332 -52.36 12.05 -3.63
C ARG A 332 -51.31 12.12 -2.51
N ILE A 333 -50.08 12.48 -2.86
CA ILE A 333 -49.01 12.74 -1.92
C ILE A 333 -49.31 14.05 -1.17
N GLU A 334 -49.46 13.97 0.16
CA GLU A 334 -49.76 15.12 1.03
C GLU A 334 -48.49 15.89 1.47
N ASP A 335 -47.33 15.23 1.46
CA ASP A 335 -46.02 15.78 1.85
C ASP A 335 -44.93 15.45 0.81
N THR A 336 -43.86 16.23 0.70
CA THR A 336 -42.84 15.99 -0.36
C THR A 336 -42.16 14.61 -0.21
N TYR A 337 -42.19 13.78 -1.26
CA TYR A 337 -41.49 12.49 -1.33
C TYR A 337 -40.11 12.65 -1.98
N LYS A 338 -39.05 12.48 -1.17
CA LYS A 338 -37.67 12.83 -1.56
C LYS A 338 -36.63 11.78 -1.12
N PRO A 339 -36.59 10.59 -1.76
CA PRO A 339 -35.53 9.62 -1.51
C PRO A 339 -34.16 10.16 -1.96
N SER A 340 -33.16 10.01 -1.09
CA SER A 340 -31.79 10.50 -1.32
C SER A 340 -30.73 9.51 -0.84
N CYS A 341 -29.59 9.47 -1.54
CA CYS A 341 -28.40 8.75 -1.06
C CYS A 341 -27.54 9.69 -0.20
N ARG A 342 -27.38 9.38 1.08
CA ARG A 342 -26.55 10.15 2.02
C ARG A 342 -25.31 9.36 2.42
N LYS A 343 -24.19 10.07 2.62
CA LYS A 343 -22.96 9.47 3.20
C LYS A 343 -23.17 9.08 4.66
N CYS A 344 -22.52 8.01 5.11
CA CYS A 344 -22.47 7.68 6.53
C CYS A 344 -21.76 8.81 7.33
N HIS A 345 -22.10 8.95 8.60
CA HIS A 345 -21.47 9.93 9.49
C HIS A 345 -20.00 9.55 9.79
N PHE A 346 -19.19 10.51 10.23
CA PHE A 346 -17.80 10.25 10.64
C PHE A 346 -17.71 9.09 11.63
N GLY A 347 -16.78 8.16 11.37
CA GLY A 347 -16.61 6.96 12.20
C GLY A 347 -17.59 5.83 11.90
N PHE A 348 -18.40 5.95 10.84
CA PHE A 348 -19.26 4.89 10.34
C PHE A 348 -19.01 4.61 8.85
N TYR A 349 -19.31 3.40 8.39
CA TYR A 349 -19.16 3.00 7.00
C TYR A 349 -20.27 2.04 6.54
N ASN A 350 -20.45 1.90 5.23
CA ASN A 350 -21.33 0.88 4.64
C ASN A 350 -20.70 0.19 3.42
N LEU A 351 -20.74 -1.15 3.40
CA LEU A 351 -20.25 -1.96 2.28
C LEU A 351 -21.35 -2.50 1.36
N GLN A 352 -22.62 -2.45 1.77
CA GLN A 352 -23.72 -2.92 0.96
C GLN A 352 -24.18 -1.81 0.02
N ARG A 353 -24.30 -2.14 -1.27
CA ARG A 353 -25.13 -1.33 -2.17
C ARG A 353 -26.58 -1.56 -1.75
N VAL A 354 -27.20 -0.52 -1.20
CA VAL A 354 -28.59 -0.61 -0.77
C VAL A 354 -29.48 -0.58 -2.01
N SER A 355 -30.31 -1.61 -2.18
CA SER A 355 -31.22 -1.79 -3.30
C SER A 355 -32.64 -2.12 -2.81
N ALA A 356 -33.50 -1.12 -2.61
CA ALA A 356 -34.93 -1.33 -2.40
C ALA A 356 -35.69 0.00 -2.42
N ILE A 357 -36.77 0.08 -3.21
CA ILE A 357 -37.79 1.15 -3.10
C ILE A 357 -38.90 0.74 -2.13
N THR A 358 -38.91 -0.51 -1.65
CA THR A 358 -40.06 -1.13 -0.98
C THR A 358 -39.97 -1.22 0.55
N ASP A 359 -38.77 -1.19 1.12
CA ASP A 359 -38.54 -1.60 2.51
C ASP A 359 -37.54 -0.70 3.26
N ALA A 360 -37.39 0.55 2.81
CA ALA A 360 -36.47 1.50 3.40
C ALA A 360 -37.07 2.10 4.68
N THR A 361 -37.02 1.34 5.78
CA THR A 361 -37.07 1.94 7.12
C THR A 361 -35.84 2.84 7.26
N GLY A 362 -36.08 4.15 7.38
CA GLY A 362 -35.06 5.21 7.35
C GLY A 362 -34.16 5.22 8.58
N ASN A 363 -33.45 4.13 8.85
CA ASN A 363 -32.63 3.99 10.05
C ASN A 363 -31.13 3.95 9.71
N MET A 364 -30.37 4.68 10.52
CA MET A 364 -28.90 4.71 10.54
C MET A 364 -28.27 3.34 10.84
N GLU A 365 -29.07 2.32 11.15
CA GLU A 365 -28.69 0.92 11.37
C GLU A 365 -27.99 0.27 10.15
N GLN A 366 -28.13 0.86 8.96
CA GLN A 366 -27.40 0.43 7.75
C GLN A 366 -25.92 0.83 7.74
N CYS A 367 -25.52 1.82 8.55
CA CYS A 367 -24.13 2.24 8.71
C CYS A 367 -23.50 1.54 9.93
N LEU A 368 -22.36 0.88 9.72
CA LEU A 368 -21.62 0.15 10.75
C LEU A 368 -20.56 1.04 11.40
N ARG A 369 -20.28 0.85 12.69
CA ARG A 369 -19.17 1.53 13.37
C ARG A 369 -17.83 1.13 12.76
N CYS A 370 -16.92 2.09 12.60
CA CYS A 370 -15.59 1.85 12.07
C CYS A 370 -14.83 0.83 12.95
N PRO A 371 -14.34 -0.29 12.39
CA PRO A 371 -13.56 -1.25 13.13
C PRO A 371 -12.17 -0.70 13.46
N TYR A 372 -11.54 -1.26 14.50
CA TYR A 372 -10.14 -0.98 14.82
C TYR A 372 -9.23 -1.28 13.61
N GLY A 373 -8.22 -0.43 13.39
CA GLY A 373 -7.34 -0.48 12.21
C GLY A 373 -7.90 0.20 10.94
N GLY A 374 -9.14 0.69 10.98
CA GLY A 374 -9.77 1.44 9.87
C GLY A 374 -9.81 2.95 10.09
N ASN A 375 -9.87 3.69 8.98
CA ASN A 375 -10.22 5.11 8.92
C ASN A 375 -11.49 5.25 8.09
N CYS A 376 -12.58 5.70 8.73
CA CYS A 376 -13.91 5.86 8.11
C CYS A 376 -14.30 7.34 7.97
N SER A 377 -13.37 8.17 7.49
CA SER A 377 -13.62 9.60 7.24
C SER A 377 -14.22 9.87 5.85
N GLN A 378 -13.85 9.06 4.85
CA GLN A 378 -14.33 9.17 3.46
C GLN A 378 -14.48 7.75 2.88
N GLY A 379 -15.33 6.93 3.49
CA GLY A 379 -15.35 5.49 3.26
C GLY A 379 -14.33 4.74 4.09
N ILE A 380 -14.38 3.41 4.02
CA ILE A 380 -13.52 2.53 4.81
C ILE A 380 -12.16 2.34 4.15
N VAL A 381 -11.15 2.94 4.75
CA VAL A 381 -9.74 2.88 4.34
C VAL A 381 -8.94 2.22 5.45
N ALA A 382 -7.89 1.48 5.11
CA ALA A 382 -6.95 0.97 6.12
C ALA A 382 -6.15 2.13 6.73
N ARG A 383 -5.94 2.11 8.05
CA ARG A 383 -4.89 2.95 8.64
C ARG A 383 -3.51 2.47 8.15
N PRO A 384 -2.48 3.33 8.21
CA PRO A 384 -1.09 2.90 8.05
C PRO A 384 -0.80 1.63 8.85
N ASN A 385 -0.03 0.69 8.27
CA ASN A 385 0.36 -0.59 8.89
C ASN A 385 -0.79 -1.61 9.12
N PHE A 386 -2.01 -1.33 8.66
CA PHE A 386 -3.13 -2.26 8.70
C PHE A 386 -3.49 -2.78 7.31
N TRP A 387 -3.95 -4.03 7.27
CA TRP A 387 -4.50 -4.67 6.10
C TRP A 387 -5.86 -5.28 6.41
N GLY A 388 -6.86 -4.98 5.59
CA GLY A 388 -8.26 -5.33 5.81
C GLY A 388 -8.76 -6.46 4.90
N TYR A 389 -9.67 -7.26 5.44
CA TYR A 389 -10.36 -8.32 4.71
C TYR A 389 -11.85 -8.38 5.06
N LEU A 390 -12.66 -8.91 4.14
CA LEU A 390 -14.10 -9.03 4.31
C LEU A 390 -14.45 -10.25 5.17
N LYS A 391 -15.19 -10.03 6.26
CA LYS A 391 -15.87 -11.07 7.02
C LYS A 391 -17.30 -11.24 6.48
N LYS A 392 -17.65 -12.48 6.14
CA LYS A 392 -19.00 -12.90 5.71
C LYS A 392 -19.98 -12.85 6.90
N LYS A 393 -20.41 -11.65 7.27
CA LYS A 393 -21.54 -11.37 8.18
C LYS A 393 -22.67 -10.70 7.39
N ASN A 394 -23.87 -10.65 7.96
CA ASN A 394 -25.00 -9.90 7.41
C ASN A 394 -25.33 -8.75 8.38
N PRO A 395 -25.00 -7.48 8.06
CA PRO A 395 -24.29 -6.99 6.87
C PRO A 395 -22.78 -7.34 6.86
N PRO A 396 -22.13 -7.38 5.67
CA PRO A 396 -20.70 -7.69 5.53
C PRO A 396 -19.86 -6.65 6.25
N THR A 397 -18.84 -7.12 6.95
CA THR A 397 -17.98 -6.27 7.79
C THR A 397 -16.52 -6.42 7.38
N VAL A 398 -15.73 -5.37 7.52
CA VAL A 398 -14.26 -5.46 7.36
C VAL A 398 -13.63 -5.73 8.71
N ALA A 399 -12.63 -6.60 8.75
CA ALA A 399 -11.71 -6.71 9.86
C ALA A 399 -10.31 -6.36 9.37
N PHE A 400 -9.51 -5.74 10.24
CA PHE A 400 -8.14 -5.37 9.97
C PHE A 400 -7.19 -6.17 10.83
N ASN A 401 -6.06 -6.55 10.24
CA ASN A 401 -4.91 -7.13 10.93
C ASN A 401 -3.69 -6.23 10.68
N ILE A 402 -2.77 -6.21 11.64
CA ILE A 402 -1.44 -5.61 11.46
C ILE A 402 -0.67 -6.45 10.45
N CYS A 403 0.07 -5.79 9.57
CA CYS A 403 0.94 -6.45 8.60
C CYS A 403 2.42 -6.15 8.89
N PRO A 404 3.37 -6.78 8.17
CA PRO A 404 4.77 -6.40 8.29
C PRO A 404 4.95 -4.90 8.01
N LEU A 405 5.86 -4.28 8.75
CA LEU A 405 6.17 -2.85 8.59
C LEU A 405 6.57 -2.57 7.14
N GLU A 406 6.18 -1.38 6.63
CA GLU A 406 6.34 -0.94 5.23
C GLU A 406 5.58 -1.76 4.16
N TYR A 407 4.87 -2.84 4.52
CA TYR A 407 4.16 -3.63 3.51
C TYR A 407 2.79 -3.03 3.17
N CYS A 408 2.11 -2.43 4.16
CA CYS A 408 0.78 -1.84 3.99
C CYS A 408 0.77 -0.35 4.32
N GLY A 409 0.02 0.38 3.50
CA GLY A 409 -0.26 1.78 3.75
C GLY A 409 -1.39 2.27 2.86
N PRO A 410 -1.99 3.42 3.20
CA PRO A 410 -2.94 4.07 2.32
C PRO A 410 -2.23 4.44 1.01
N ASN A 411 -2.69 3.94 -0.13
CA ASN A 411 -2.12 4.33 -1.42
C ASN A 411 -2.66 5.72 -1.82
N PRO A 412 -1.84 6.79 -1.80
CA PRO A 412 -2.29 8.15 -2.09
C PRO A 412 -2.76 8.32 -3.55
N ALA A 413 -2.37 7.41 -4.46
CA ALA A 413 -2.78 7.42 -5.85
C ALA A 413 -4.17 6.78 -6.08
N SER A 414 -4.68 6.00 -5.12
CA SER A 414 -5.95 5.31 -5.27
C SER A 414 -7.13 6.22 -4.88
N LYS A 415 -7.83 6.77 -5.88
CA LYS A 415 -9.08 7.54 -5.69
C LYS A 415 -10.28 6.65 -5.29
N GLN A 416 -10.02 5.46 -4.74
CA GLN A 416 -11.03 4.43 -4.50
C GLN A 416 -11.51 4.50 -3.05
N ILE A 417 -12.81 4.71 -2.87
CA ILE A 417 -13.49 4.99 -1.58
C ILE A 417 -13.48 3.79 -0.60
N SER A 418 -12.85 2.68 -0.99
CA SER A 418 -12.77 1.46 -0.19
C SER A 418 -11.42 0.74 -0.40
N SER A 419 -10.34 1.40 0.01
CA SER A 419 -8.96 0.88 -0.04
C SER A 419 -8.56 0.17 1.26
N TYR A 420 -9.44 -0.70 1.78
CA TYR A 420 -9.15 -1.43 3.03
C TYR A 420 -8.08 -2.51 2.88
N HIS A 421 -7.71 -2.93 1.67
CA HIS A 421 -6.67 -3.95 1.41
C HIS A 421 -5.47 -3.38 0.64
N SER A 422 -5.15 -2.10 0.82
CA SER A 422 -4.06 -1.45 0.09
C SER A 422 -2.67 -1.89 0.56
N CYS A 423 -1.78 -2.03 -0.41
CA CYS A 423 -0.38 -2.40 -0.22
C CYS A 423 0.55 -1.28 -0.70
N TYR A 424 1.75 -1.22 -0.13
CA TYR A 424 2.78 -0.27 -0.52
C TYR A 424 3.55 -0.75 -1.77
N GLY A 425 3.91 0.19 -2.66
CA GLY A 425 4.67 -0.11 -3.87
C GLY A 425 4.03 -1.18 -4.76
N ASN A 426 4.83 -2.15 -5.18
CA ASN A 426 4.42 -3.28 -6.04
C ASN A 426 4.13 -4.56 -5.25
N ARG A 427 3.66 -4.44 -4.00
CA ARG A 427 3.20 -5.56 -3.17
C ARG A 427 1.72 -5.87 -3.41
N GLY A 428 1.34 -7.11 -3.08
CA GLY A 428 0.01 -7.64 -3.19
C GLY A 428 -0.21 -8.89 -2.31
N GLY A 429 -1.37 -9.53 -2.48
CA GLY A 429 -1.75 -10.70 -1.70
C GLY A 429 -2.17 -10.39 -0.26
N PHE A 430 -2.35 -11.45 0.54
CA PHE A 430 -2.75 -11.31 1.95
C PHE A 430 -1.63 -10.67 2.77
N LEU A 431 -1.97 -9.70 3.62
CA LEU A 431 -1.02 -8.89 4.40
C LEU A 431 0.09 -8.24 3.55
N CYS A 432 -0.13 -8.07 2.24
CA CYS A 432 0.85 -7.51 1.31
C CYS A 432 2.19 -8.28 1.25
N GLY A 433 2.15 -9.58 1.59
CA GLY A 433 3.33 -10.42 1.76
C GLY A 433 4.02 -10.87 0.46
N GLN A 434 3.40 -10.67 -0.70
CA GLN A 434 3.92 -11.14 -1.99
C GLN A 434 4.15 -9.95 -2.94
N CYS A 435 5.22 -10.03 -3.75
CA CYS A 435 5.43 -9.10 -4.86
C CYS A 435 4.51 -9.42 -6.05
N ASN A 436 4.01 -8.37 -6.71
CA ASN A 436 3.16 -8.50 -7.90
C ASN A 436 3.89 -9.21 -9.05
N GLU A 437 3.12 -9.74 -10.01
CA GLU A 437 3.68 -10.39 -11.19
C GLU A 437 4.68 -9.49 -11.93
N GLY A 438 5.84 -10.04 -12.29
CA GLY A 438 6.95 -9.29 -12.90
C GLY A 438 7.90 -8.62 -11.91
N TYR A 439 7.63 -8.70 -10.61
CA TYR A 439 8.48 -8.21 -9.53
C TYR A 439 8.97 -9.34 -8.61
N THR A 440 10.04 -9.11 -7.88
CA THR A 440 10.72 -10.04 -6.97
C THR A 440 11.21 -9.32 -5.72
N GLU A 441 11.38 -10.07 -4.63
CA GLU A 441 11.94 -9.53 -3.37
C GLU A 441 13.43 -9.17 -3.53
N ALA A 442 13.89 -8.17 -2.77
CA ALA A 442 15.30 -7.83 -2.63
C ALA A 442 15.86 -8.30 -1.27
N MET A 443 17.12 -8.72 -1.22
CA MET A 443 17.77 -9.26 -0.01
C MET A 443 17.83 -8.27 1.16
N PHE A 444 17.98 -6.98 0.88
CA PHE A 444 18.29 -5.96 1.90
C PHE A 444 17.19 -4.89 2.06
N SER A 445 16.07 -5.03 1.38
CA SER A 445 14.97 -4.06 1.40
C SER A 445 13.62 -4.77 1.45
N THR A 446 12.60 -4.08 1.98
CA THR A 446 11.19 -4.45 1.94
C THR A 446 10.52 -4.05 0.61
N GLU A 447 11.24 -3.46 -0.34
CA GLU A 447 10.69 -3.10 -1.65
C GLU A 447 10.71 -4.25 -2.66
N CYS A 448 9.67 -4.31 -3.51
CA CYS A 448 9.59 -5.23 -4.63
C CYS A 448 10.26 -4.61 -5.88
N ARG A 449 11.28 -5.28 -6.41
CA ARG A 449 12.06 -4.84 -7.58
C ARG A 449 11.61 -5.57 -8.84
N GLU A 450 11.72 -4.93 -9.99
CA GLU A 450 11.45 -5.58 -11.27
C GLU A 450 12.38 -6.79 -11.49
N SER A 451 11.81 -7.93 -11.86
CA SER A 451 12.56 -9.17 -12.06
C SER A 451 13.60 -9.07 -13.18
N LYS A 452 13.42 -8.15 -14.14
CA LYS A 452 14.38 -7.90 -15.23
C LYS A 452 15.66 -7.24 -14.76
N ASP A 453 15.56 -6.40 -13.73
CA ASP A 453 16.68 -5.65 -13.17
C ASP A 453 17.39 -6.42 -12.05
N CYS A 454 16.97 -7.66 -11.78
CA CYS A 454 17.47 -8.50 -10.69
C CYS A 454 18.55 -9.48 -11.15
N ASN A 455 19.78 -9.00 -11.37
CA ASN A 455 20.94 -9.84 -11.72
C ASN A 455 22.27 -9.24 -11.19
N ASP A 456 22.33 -8.99 -9.89
CA ASP A 456 23.50 -8.36 -9.26
C ASP A 456 24.63 -9.37 -9.00
N TYR A 457 25.44 -9.72 -10.01
CA TYR A 457 26.55 -10.70 -9.85
C TYR A 457 27.58 -10.32 -8.78
N TRP A 458 27.80 -9.02 -8.56
CA TRP A 458 28.70 -8.53 -7.51
C TRP A 458 28.29 -8.97 -6.10
N PHE A 459 27.01 -9.29 -5.88
CA PHE A 459 26.51 -9.88 -4.63
C PHE A 459 27.32 -11.11 -4.23
N TRP A 460 27.59 -12.01 -5.18
CA TRP A 460 28.32 -13.25 -4.91
C TRP A 460 29.77 -13.00 -4.54
N PHE A 461 30.43 -12.06 -5.22
CA PHE A 461 31.81 -11.68 -4.91
C PHE A 461 31.93 -11.16 -3.48
N PHE A 462 31.10 -10.19 -3.09
CA PHE A 462 31.13 -9.62 -1.74
C PHE A 462 30.71 -10.65 -0.68
N SER A 463 29.75 -11.52 -0.97
CA SER A 463 29.32 -12.57 -0.04
C SER A 463 30.41 -13.61 0.22
N VAL A 464 31.09 -14.08 -0.83
CA VAL A 464 32.20 -15.03 -0.70
C VAL A 464 33.39 -14.37 0.00
N ALA A 465 33.74 -13.14 -0.37
CA ALA A 465 34.81 -12.39 0.29
C ALA A 465 34.52 -12.19 1.79
N TYR A 466 33.28 -11.87 2.14
CA TYR A 466 32.83 -11.75 3.53
C TYR A 466 32.99 -13.06 4.31
N ILE A 467 32.51 -14.18 3.75
CA ILE A 467 32.63 -15.52 4.37
C ILE A 467 34.09 -15.91 4.60
N ILE A 468 34.96 -15.66 3.62
CA ILE A 468 36.39 -15.95 3.72
C ILE A 468 37.03 -15.09 4.82
N CYS A 469 36.78 -13.78 4.80
CA CYS A 469 37.32 -12.84 5.78
C CYS A 469 36.89 -13.21 7.22
N LEU A 470 35.61 -13.52 7.41
CA LEU A 470 35.07 -13.91 8.71
C LEU A 470 35.66 -15.23 9.20
N SER A 471 35.83 -16.20 8.29
CA SER A 471 36.46 -17.50 8.61
C SER A 471 37.91 -17.32 9.06
N PHE A 472 38.70 -16.48 8.37
CA PHE A 472 40.05 -16.16 8.79
C PHE A 472 40.10 -15.39 10.11
N LEU A 473 39.16 -14.47 10.35
CA LEU A 473 39.07 -13.72 11.60
C LEU A 473 38.87 -14.65 12.80
N PHE A 474 37.98 -15.64 12.69
CA PHE A 474 37.75 -16.63 13.75
C PHE A 474 38.88 -17.65 13.91
N ILE A 475 39.59 -18.01 12.83
CA ILE A 475 40.76 -18.90 12.92
C ILE A 475 41.95 -18.20 13.57
N ILE A 476 42.22 -16.94 13.21
CA ILE A 476 43.42 -16.21 13.67
C ILE A 476 43.23 -15.70 15.10
N ARG A 477 42.00 -15.36 15.52
CA ARG A 477 41.69 -14.74 16.81
C ARG A 477 42.66 -13.63 17.22
N PRO A 478 42.84 -12.59 16.39
CA PRO A 478 43.66 -11.47 16.84
C PRO A 478 43.00 -10.83 18.07
N CYS A 479 43.74 -10.69 19.16
CA CYS A 479 43.35 -9.80 20.27
C CYS A 479 43.39 -8.37 19.71
N LEU A 480 42.26 -7.90 19.16
CA LEU A 480 42.20 -6.72 18.31
C LEU A 480 42.69 -5.46 19.04
N LEU A 481 42.29 -5.28 20.30
CA LEU A 481 42.64 -4.13 21.13
C LEU A 481 44.13 -4.19 21.53
N GLU A 482 44.63 -5.36 21.96
CA GLU A 482 46.05 -5.55 22.27
C GLU A 482 46.92 -5.34 21.02
N PHE A 483 46.50 -5.86 19.86
CA PHE A 483 47.16 -5.68 18.57
C PHE A 483 47.22 -4.21 18.18
N LEU A 484 46.07 -3.51 18.18
CA LEU A 484 46.00 -2.09 17.85
C LEU A 484 46.84 -1.26 18.81
N TRP A 485 46.76 -1.52 20.11
CA TRP A 485 47.53 -0.80 21.12
C TRP A 485 49.05 -0.98 20.92
N LYS A 486 49.50 -2.21 20.64
CA LYS A 486 50.90 -2.50 20.33
C LYS A 486 51.40 -1.72 19.10
N HIS A 487 50.54 -1.55 18.10
CA HIS A 487 50.85 -0.77 16.90
C HIS A 487 50.77 0.75 17.15
N ILE A 488 49.88 1.23 18.01
CA ILE A 488 49.80 2.65 18.38
C ILE A 488 51.05 3.06 19.16
N VAL A 489 51.47 2.27 20.15
CA VAL A 489 52.49 2.65 21.14
C VAL A 489 53.88 2.08 20.82
N TRP A 490 54.16 1.80 19.53
CA TRP A 490 55.44 1.21 19.08
C TRP A 490 56.68 2.01 19.54
N PHE A 491 56.56 3.33 19.68
CA PHE A 491 57.65 4.24 20.05
C PHE A 491 58.01 4.20 21.55
N ARG A 492 57.20 3.58 22.40
CA ARG A 492 57.49 3.49 23.84
C ARG A 492 58.54 2.41 24.07
N ASN A 493 59.74 2.81 24.50
CA ASN A 493 60.86 1.91 24.72
C ASN A 493 60.48 0.83 25.74
N ARG A 494 60.68 -0.44 25.38
CA ARG A 494 60.49 -1.57 26.29
C ARG A 494 61.74 -1.62 27.16
N ASN A 495 61.74 -0.83 28.24
CA ASN A 495 62.88 -0.77 29.15
C ASN A 495 63.22 -2.19 29.64
N HIS A 496 64.52 -2.50 29.60
CA HIS A 496 65.08 -3.80 29.94
C HIS A 496 65.18 -4.03 31.46
N ASP A 497 64.70 -3.06 32.26
CA ASP A 497 64.55 -3.18 33.71
C ASP A 497 63.06 -3.14 34.06
N GLY A 498 62.63 -4.19 34.77
CA GLY A 498 61.23 -4.57 34.95
C GLY A 498 60.41 -3.61 35.81
N ASN A 499 59.96 -2.49 35.25
CA ASN A 499 58.69 -1.88 35.62
C ASN A 499 58.16 -0.96 34.50
N PRO A 500 57.12 -1.38 33.73
CA PRO A 500 56.40 -0.48 32.87
C PRO A 500 55.48 0.42 33.70
N LEU A 501 55.46 1.71 33.35
CA LEU A 501 54.42 2.66 33.81
C LEU A 501 53.05 2.12 33.35
N ARG A 502 52.37 1.47 34.28
CA ARG A 502 51.01 0.96 34.16
C ARG A 502 50.07 2.16 34.04
N PHE A 503 49.16 2.12 33.07
CA PHE A 503 47.91 2.85 33.18
C PHE A 503 47.21 2.23 34.40
N SER A 504 47.13 2.98 35.50
CA SER A 504 46.56 2.48 36.75
C SER A 504 45.11 2.05 36.55
N ALA A 505 44.92 0.73 36.43
CA ALA A 505 43.80 0.01 37.01
C ALA A 505 44.40 -1.23 37.68
N SER A 506 44.49 -1.17 39.00
CA SER A 506 44.56 -2.26 39.98
C SER A 506 45.16 -3.61 39.53
N ASP A 507 46.42 -3.80 39.94
CA ASP A 507 47.10 -5.02 40.42
C ASP A 507 46.90 -6.42 39.79
N GLY A 508 48.03 -7.13 39.63
CA GLY A 508 48.11 -8.59 39.49
C GLY A 508 47.93 -9.22 38.09
N GLN A 509 49.04 -9.77 37.56
CA GLN A 509 49.15 -10.80 36.50
C GLN A 509 49.14 -10.38 35.02
N SER A 510 50.23 -10.79 34.36
CA SER A 510 50.57 -10.70 32.93
C SER A 510 49.59 -11.41 31.96
N GLY A 511 48.38 -11.76 32.40
CA GLY A 511 47.30 -12.38 31.59
C GLY A 511 46.07 -11.51 31.39
N ASN A 512 45.89 -10.41 32.14
CA ASN A 512 44.64 -9.61 32.15
C ASN A 512 44.25 -8.99 30.79
N GLY A 513 45.22 -8.63 29.93
CA GLY A 513 44.91 -7.97 28.65
C GLY A 513 44.12 -8.84 27.67
N LYS A 514 44.40 -10.14 27.61
CA LYS A 514 43.71 -11.07 26.70
C LYS A 514 42.28 -11.37 27.16
N HIS A 515 42.09 -11.48 28.48
CA HIS A 515 40.78 -11.71 29.08
C HIS A 515 39.83 -10.53 28.83
N PHE A 516 40.35 -9.30 28.94
CA PHE A 516 39.60 -8.07 28.68
C PHE A 516 39.14 -7.97 27.21
N ASP A 517 40.05 -8.19 26.25
CA ASP A 517 39.73 -8.11 24.81
C ASP A 517 38.59 -9.04 24.40
N HIS A 518 38.63 -10.30 24.86
CA HIS A 518 37.62 -11.29 24.52
C HIS A 518 36.27 -11.00 25.18
N ALA A 519 36.27 -10.50 26.41
CA ALA A 519 35.05 -10.06 27.08
C ALA A 519 34.39 -8.88 26.35
N VAL A 520 35.16 -7.84 26.00
CA VAL A 520 34.66 -6.66 25.27
C VAL A 520 34.11 -7.03 23.89
N LEU A 521 34.80 -7.90 23.15
CA LEU A 521 34.33 -8.36 21.85
C LEU A 521 32.96 -9.05 21.96
N LYS A 522 32.78 -9.94 22.94
CA LYS A 522 31.49 -10.59 23.20
C LYS A 522 30.39 -9.59 23.58
N THR A 523 30.72 -8.58 24.39
CA THR A 523 29.77 -7.51 24.74
C THR A 523 29.32 -6.72 23.51
N ILE A 524 30.24 -6.39 22.59
CA ILE A 524 29.93 -5.67 21.35
C ILE A 524 29.04 -6.52 20.44
N PHE A 525 29.38 -7.79 20.23
CA PHE A 525 28.54 -8.71 19.44
C PHE A 525 27.14 -8.84 20.04
N TYR A 526 27.04 -9.03 21.36
CA TYR A 526 25.74 -9.13 22.03
C TYR A 526 24.91 -7.85 21.86
N PHE A 527 25.52 -6.66 22.00
CA PHE A 527 24.84 -5.38 21.81
C PHE A 527 24.20 -5.28 20.42
N TYR A 528 24.98 -5.42 19.35
CA TYR A 528 24.47 -5.24 17.99
C TYR A 528 23.44 -6.30 17.58
N GLN A 529 23.57 -7.52 18.09
CA GLN A 529 22.61 -8.58 17.88
C GLN A 529 21.24 -8.29 18.51
N ILE A 530 21.21 -7.60 19.67
CA ILE A 530 19.95 -7.25 20.34
C ILE A 530 19.36 -5.94 19.82
N VAL A 531 20.18 -4.94 19.50
CA VAL A 531 19.67 -3.64 19.02
C VAL A 531 18.78 -3.80 17.78
N GLU A 532 19.12 -4.71 16.86
CA GLU A 532 18.31 -4.97 15.67
C GLU A 532 16.88 -5.43 15.99
N LEU A 533 16.67 -6.11 17.13
CA LEU A 533 15.36 -6.55 17.60
C LEU A 533 14.53 -5.43 18.25
N LEU A 534 15.21 -4.38 18.73
CA LEU A 534 14.63 -3.26 19.48
C LEU A 534 14.29 -2.06 18.61
N LEU A 535 14.94 -1.89 17.46
CA LEU A 535 14.67 -0.78 16.54
C LEU A 535 13.42 -1.09 15.68
N ILE A 536 12.57 -0.08 15.48
CA ILE A 536 11.45 -0.16 14.54
C ILE A 536 11.97 0.20 13.15
N THR A 537 11.55 -0.52 12.11
CA THR A 537 12.06 -0.31 10.74
C THR A 537 11.79 1.08 10.19
N THR A 538 10.68 1.74 10.60
CA THR A 538 10.38 3.15 10.25
C THR A 538 11.45 4.12 10.74
N SER A 539 11.87 3.98 12.00
CA SER A 539 12.99 4.76 12.55
C SER A 539 14.32 4.37 11.89
N SER A 540 14.51 3.08 11.59
CA SER A 540 15.79 2.56 11.14
C SER A 540 16.07 2.95 9.69
N GLU A 541 15.11 2.85 8.76
CA GLU A 541 15.32 3.30 7.39
C GLU A 541 15.59 4.81 7.30
N ASP A 542 14.87 5.65 8.05
CA ASP A 542 15.10 7.11 8.07
C ASP A 542 16.42 7.51 8.75
N LEU A 543 16.80 6.82 9.83
CA LEU A 543 18.04 7.02 10.58
C LEU A 543 19.27 6.51 9.80
N ILE A 544 19.10 5.41 9.07
CA ILE A 544 20.14 4.73 8.29
C ILE A 544 20.30 5.38 6.91
N ASN A 545 19.23 5.88 6.28
CA ASN A 545 19.31 6.65 5.04
C ASN A 545 20.08 7.96 5.23
N LYS A 546 19.98 8.57 6.43
CA LYS A 546 20.80 9.75 6.80
C LYS A 546 22.30 9.42 6.91
N PHE A 547 22.67 8.19 7.31
CA PHE A 547 24.07 7.77 7.52
C PHE A 547 24.39 6.40 6.91
N LYS A 548 24.52 6.37 5.58
CA LYS A 548 24.75 5.15 4.76
C LYS A 548 25.91 4.24 5.20
N PHE A 549 26.87 4.75 5.97
CA PHE A 549 28.03 3.98 6.46
C PHE A 549 27.71 3.05 7.65
N ILE A 550 26.62 3.28 8.37
CA ILE A 550 26.27 2.50 9.58
C ILE A 550 25.74 1.10 9.21
N HIS A 551 25.02 1.01 8.09
CA HIS A 551 24.40 -0.21 7.55
C HIS A 551 25.37 -1.41 7.45
N PRO A 552 26.51 -1.31 6.76
CA PRO A 552 27.50 -2.39 6.67
C PRO A 552 28.18 -2.66 8.03
N LEU A 553 28.34 -1.65 8.87
CA LEU A 553 29.08 -1.73 10.13
C LEU A 553 28.33 -2.58 11.17
N VAL A 554 27.03 -2.32 11.35
CA VAL A 554 26.15 -3.14 12.20
C VAL A 554 26.03 -4.56 11.65
N SER A 555 25.90 -4.67 10.32
CA SER A 555 25.76 -5.94 9.60
C SER A 555 26.92 -6.92 9.85
N VAL A 556 28.16 -6.43 9.98
CA VAL A 556 29.34 -7.25 10.27
C VAL A 556 29.20 -8.01 11.60
N PHE A 557 28.59 -7.40 12.62
CA PHE A 557 28.42 -8.04 13.92
C PHE A 557 27.22 -8.99 13.98
N ASN A 558 26.30 -8.92 13.02
CA ASN A 558 25.06 -9.71 12.99
C ASN A 558 25.07 -10.84 11.94
N PHE A 559 26.23 -11.23 11.41
CA PHE A 559 26.34 -12.27 10.35
C PHE A 559 25.52 -11.96 9.09
N GLN A 560 25.22 -10.68 8.88
CA GLN A 560 24.49 -10.19 7.73
C GLN A 560 25.47 -9.57 6.74
N ILE A 561 25.13 -9.61 5.46
CA ILE A 561 25.77 -8.80 4.44
C ILE A 561 24.76 -7.71 4.11
N ARG A 562 25.10 -6.43 4.27
CA ARG A 562 24.24 -5.32 3.83
C ARG A 562 25.09 -4.34 3.04
N SER A 563 24.51 -3.82 1.95
CA SER A 563 25.20 -2.94 1.01
C SER A 563 24.97 -1.47 1.31
N TRP A 564 25.84 -0.62 0.78
CA TRP A 564 25.82 0.84 0.91
C TRP A 564 24.90 1.47 -0.14
N ASN A 565 24.50 0.69 -1.16
CA ASN A 565 23.63 1.10 -2.25
C ASN A 565 22.34 0.26 -2.26
N GLU A 566 21.20 0.94 -2.21
CA GLU A 566 19.85 0.35 -2.31
C GLU A 566 19.64 -0.44 -3.62
N LYS A 567 20.36 -0.08 -4.70
CA LYS A 567 20.32 -0.80 -5.99
C LYS A 567 21.02 -2.16 -6.00
N PHE A 568 21.71 -2.52 -4.91
CA PHE A 568 22.45 -3.76 -4.80
C PHE A 568 21.73 -4.67 -3.81
N GLY A 569 21.35 -5.88 -4.23
CA GLY A 569 20.69 -6.82 -3.33
C GLY A 569 19.75 -7.81 -3.98
N CYS A 570 19.80 -7.97 -5.31
CA CYS A 570 18.94 -8.91 -6.01
C CYS A 570 19.81 -9.93 -6.78
N PRO A 571 20.21 -11.04 -6.14
CA PRO A 571 21.18 -11.97 -6.71
C PRO A 571 20.64 -12.77 -7.91
N PHE A 572 19.34 -13.05 -7.93
CA PHE A 572 18.64 -13.75 -9.01
C PHE A 572 17.12 -13.47 -8.89
N PRO A 573 16.36 -13.52 -10.01
CA PRO A 573 14.92 -13.30 -9.99
C PRO A 573 14.16 -14.48 -9.37
N GLY A 574 13.01 -14.20 -8.74
CA GLY A 574 12.16 -15.22 -8.12
C GLY A 574 12.40 -15.42 -6.62
N LEU A 575 13.09 -14.48 -5.98
CA LEU A 575 13.24 -14.44 -4.53
C LEU A 575 11.88 -14.10 -3.89
N THR A 576 11.51 -14.89 -2.88
CA THR A 576 10.32 -14.72 -2.05
C THR A 576 10.71 -14.36 -0.62
N ALA A 577 9.78 -13.85 0.20
CA ALA A 577 10.06 -13.51 1.59
C ALA A 577 10.64 -14.71 2.38
N VAL A 578 10.11 -15.92 2.14
CA VAL A 578 10.59 -17.17 2.76
C VAL A 578 12.01 -17.52 2.32
N THR A 579 12.28 -17.51 1.02
CA THR A 579 13.59 -17.90 0.48
C THR A 579 14.67 -16.88 0.81
N LYS A 580 14.32 -15.58 0.85
CA LYS A 580 15.16 -14.49 1.37
C LYS A 580 15.62 -14.76 2.81
N GLN A 581 14.68 -15.08 3.70
CA GLN A 581 14.98 -15.34 5.11
C GLN A 581 15.86 -16.59 5.28
N LEU A 582 15.57 -17.68 4.56
CA LEU A 582 16.40 -18.89 4.54
C LEU A 582 17.81 -18.60 4.02
N PHE A 583 17.94 -17.83 2.93
CA PHE A 583 19.23 -17.52 2.32
C PHE A 583 20.14 -16.76 3.28
N SER A 584 19.56 -15.94 4.16
CA SER A 584 20.34 -15.23 5.17
C SER A 584 20.99 -16.14 6.22
N SER A 585 20.49 -17.36 6.44
CA SER A 585 21.12 -18.34 7.34
C SER A 585 22.36 -19.00 6.73
N LEU A 586 22.51 -18.95 5.40
CA LEU A 586 23.59 -19.60 4.66
C LEU A 586 24.97 -19.02 5.02
N THR A 587 25.04 -17.81 5.56
CA THR A 587 26.31 -17.19 6.00
C THR A 587 26.95 -17.99 7.15
N VAL A 588 26.16 -18.50 8.09
CA VAL A 588 26.65 -19.33 9.21
C VAL A 588 27.14 -20.69 8.70
N PHE A 589 26.36 -21.35 7.85
CA PHE A 589 26.77 -22.63 7.28
C PHE A 589 27.99 -22.49 6.35
N GLY A 590 28.03 -21.42 5.56
CA GLY A 590 29.13 -21.11 4.65
C GLY A 590 30.45 -20.83 5.37
N THR A 591 30.41 -20.15 6.51
CA THR A 591 31.61 -19.89 7.35
C THR A 591 32.13 -21.16 7.99
N ILE A 592 31.26 -22.00 8.57
CA ILE A 592 31.65 -23.32 9.10
C ILE A 592 32.23 -24.21 7.99
N ALA A 593 31.62 -24.21 6.81
CA ALA A 593 32.13 -24.94 5.65
C ALA A 593 33.50 -24.41 5.20
N CYS A 594 33.71 -23.09 5.18
CA CYS A 594 34.98 -22.47 4.82
C CYS A 594 36.09 -22.78 5.85
N ILE A 595 35.78 -22.77 7.15
CA ILE A 595 36.71 -23.19 8.21
C ILE A 595 37.09 -24.68 8.00
N SER A 596 36.10 -25.53 7.71
CA SER A 596 36.30 -26.96 7.50
C SER A 596 37.16 -27.24 6.26
N THR A 597 36.89 -26.58 5.12
CA THR A 597 37.70 -26.72 3.90
C THR A 597 39.12 -26.21 4.13
N THR A 598 39.29 -25.08 4.81
CA THR A 598 40.61 -24.55 5.19
C THR A 598 41.39 -25.55 6.05
N CYS A 599 40.72 -26.22 7.00
CA CYS A 599 41.33 -27.28 7.81
C CYS A 599 41.76 -28.48 6.94
N LEU A 600 40.92 -28.92 6.00
CA LEU A 600 41.25 -30.02 5.09
C LEU A 600 42.43 -29.68 4.17
N ILE A 601 42.47 -28.46 3.63
CA ILE A 601 43.58 -27.97 2.80
C ILE A 601 44.88 -27.90 3.62
N HIS A 602 44.84 -27.38 4.84
CA HIS A 602 46.02 -27.34 5.72
C HIS A 602 46.52 -28.75 6.06
N LYS A 603 45.61 -29.69 6.32
CA LYS A 603 45.96 -31.10 6.54
C LYS A 603 46.58 -31.74 5.30
N ALA A 604 46.04 -31.48 4.12
CA ALA A 604 46.60 -31.97 2.85
C ALA A 604 48.01 -31.40 2.59
N MET A 605 48.21 -30.08 2.77
CA MET A 605 49.52 -29.42 2.64
C MET A 605 50.55 -29.93 3.67
N SER A 606 50.08 -30.33 4.86
CA SER A 606 50.95 -30.97 5.84
C SER A 606 51.34 -32.38 5.44
N TYR A 607 50.42 -33.15 4.83
CA TYR A 607 50.71 -34.48 4.32
C TYR A 607 51.73 -34.45 3.16
N THR A 608 51.69 -33.41 2.33
CA THR A 608 52.68 -33.16 1.27
C THR A 608 54.00 -32.56 1.78
N GLY A 609 54.15 -32.35 3.10
CA GLY A 609 55.38 -31.85 3.73
C GLY A 609 55.65 -30.35 3.54
N CYS A 610 54.72 -29.59 2.97
CA CYS A 610 54.91 -28.16 2.69
C CYS A 610 54.85 -27.29 3.97
N ILE A 611 54.06 -27.71 4.96
CA ILE A 611 53.78 -26.94 6.20
C ILE A 611 53.71 -27.91 7.39
N LYS A 612 53.99 -27.44 8.62
CA LYS A 612 53.77 -28.20 9.85
C LYS A 612 52.29 -28.57 10.02
N GLY A 613 52.02 -29.70 10.68
CA GLY A 613 50.66 -30.18 10.90
C GLY A 613 49.72 -29.17 11.58
N PRO A 614 48.44 -29.08 11.16
CA PRO A 614 47.49 -28.17 11.77
C PRO A 614 47.18 -28.56 13.21
N ARG A 615 47.04 -27.55 14.08
CA ARG A 615 46.42 -27.73 15.40
C ARG A 615 44.90 -27.81 15.23
N ILE A 616 44.36 -29.03 15.26
CA ILE A 616 42.93 -29.29 15.00
C ILE A 616 42.03 -28.56 16.02
N ASN A 617 42.48 -28.45 17.27
CA ASN A 617 41.74 -27.79 18.34
C ASN A 617 41.41 -26.31 18.02
N LEU A 618 42.27 -25.61 17.27
CA LEU A 618 42.04 -24.22 16.83
C LEU A 618 40.85 -24.10 15.87
N TYR A 619 40.77 -25.01 14.89
CA TYR A 619 39.67 -25.04 13.93
C TYR A 619 38.35 -25.44 14.60
N LEU A 620 38.40 -26.37 15.57
CA LEU A 620 37.23 -26.75 16.37
C LEU A 620 36.74 -25.57 17.22
N ALA A 621 37.64 -24.83 17.86
CA ALA A 621 37.30 -23.66 18.64
C ALA A 621 36.67 -22.56 17.77
N ALA A 622 37.20 -22.32 16.56
CA ALA A 622 36.63 -21.36 15.62
C ALA A 622 35.22 -21.77 15.15
N ALA A 623 34.98 -23.07 14.94
CA ALA A 623 33.66 -23.59 14.59
C ALA A 623 32.63 -23.40 15.74
N VAL A 624 33.02 -23.68 16.98
CA VAL A 624 32.16 -23.43 18.17
C VAL A 624 31.85 -21.94 18.32
N GLU A 625 32.84 -21.07 18.16
CA GLU A 625 32.65 -19.61 18.22
C GLU A 625 31.72 -19.12 17.10
N THR A 626 31.84 -19.67 15.89
CA THR A 626 30.95 -19.37 14.77
C THR A 626 29.51 -19.80 15.08
N LEU A 627 29.31 -20.96 15.73
CA LEU A 627 27.99 -21.41 16.18
C LEU A 627 27.41 -20.54 17.29
N LEU A 628 28.22 -20.11 18.27
CA LEU A 628 27.77 -19.25 19.37
C LEU A 628 27.27 -17.88 18.87
N LEU A 629 28.01 -17.29 17.92
CA LEU A 629 27.63 -16.00 17.36
C LEU A 629 26.54 -16.13 16.29
N GLY A 630 26.56 -17.18 15.48
CA GLY A 630 25.55 -17.48 14.45
C GLY A 630 24.23 -18.04 15.01
N TYR A 631 24.18 -18.42 16.30
CA TYR A 631 22.97 -18.92 16.96
C TYR A 631 21.78 -17.97 16.83
N GLU A 632 22.03 -16.67 17.01
CA GLU A 632 21.00 -15.64 16.91
C GLU A 632 20.33 -15.69 15.53
N ARG A 633 21.13 -15.64 14.46
CA ARG A 633 20.63 -15.68 13.08
C ARG A 633 19.85 -16.94 12.77
N LEU A 634 20.37 -18.11 13.16
CA LEU A 634 19.69 -19.39 12.94
C LEU A 634 18.34 -19.47 13.67
N THR A 635 18.29 -18.92 14.87
CA THR A 635 17.09 -18.91 15.72
C THR A 635 16.07 -17.91 15.20
N ASP A 636 16.47 -16.67 14.88
CA ASP A 636 15.61 -15.64 14.28
C ASP A 636 14.95 -16.15 13.00
N VAL A 637 15.74 -16.67 12.05
CA VAL A 637 15.21 -17.22 10.80
C VAL A 637 14.19 -18.34 11.06
N SER A 638 14.48 -19.24 11.99
CA SER A 638 13.60 -20.35 12.32
C SER A 638 12.29 -19.89 12.97
N LEU A 639 12.34 -18.96 13.93
CA LEU A 639 11.17 -18.44 14.64
C LEU A 639 10.32 -17.54 13.75
N SER A 640 10.95 -16.64 12.99
CA SER A 640 10.27 -15.73 12.06
C SER A 640 9.51 -16.47 10.95
N LEU A 641 10.05 -17.61 10.48
CA LEU A 641 9.37 -18.50 9.52
C LEU A 641 8.29 -19.40 10.14
N LEU A 642 8.13 -19.39 11.47
CA LEU A 642 7.08 -20.07 12.22
C LEU A 642 6.05 -19.09 12.82
N ASN A 643 6.21 -17.78 12.60
CA ASN A 643 5.27 -16.78 13.09
C ASN A 643 3.96 -16.78 12.28
N CYS A 644 2.89 -17.26 12.91
CA CYS A 644 1.60 -17.48 12.28
C CYS A 644 0.52 -16.59 12.90
N VAL A 645 -0.22 -15.85 12.06
CA VAL A 645 -1.31 -14.96 12.48
C VAL A 645 -2.66 -15.39 11.90
N PRO A 646 -3.77 -15.22 12.64
CA PRO A 646 -5.10 -15.59 12.15
C PRO A 646 -5.66 -14.53 11.20
N VAL A 647 -5.90 -14.90 9.94
CA VAL A 647 -6.54 -14.05 8.91
C VAL A 647 -7.73 -14.82 8.33
N ASN A 648 -8.93 -14.25 8.40
CA ASN A 648 -10.15 -14.85 7.86
C ASN A 648 -10.43 -16.31 8.31
N SER A 649 -10.19 -16.62 9.59
CA SER A 649 -10.33 -17.95 10.21
C SER A 649 -9.30 -19.00 9.78
N GLU A 650 -8.23 -18.60 9.09
CA GLU A 650 -7.09 -19.45 8.76
C GLU A 650 -5.80 -18.88 9.36
N TYR A 651 -4.86 -19.73 9.75
CA TYR A 651 -3.53 -19.31 10.18
C TYR A 651 -2.61 -19.16 8.96
N ARG A 652 -2.04 -17.97 8.80
CA ARG A 652 -1.16 -17.61 7.68
C ARG A 652 0.16 -17.06 8.22
N LEU A 653 1.23 -17.27 7.46
CA LEU A 653 2.56 -16.80 7.82
C LEU A 653 2.57 -15.26 7.84
N PHE A 654 3.10 -14.65 8.91
CA PHE A 654 3.08 -13.19 9.06
C PHE A 654 3.87 -12.46 7.95
N LEU A 655 5.05 -12.98 7.60
CA LEU A 655 5.93 -12.40 6.57
C LEU A 655 5.37 -12.54 5.14
N ASP A 656 4.63 -13.63 4.88
CA ASP A 656 3.95 -13.86 3.60
C ASP A 656 2.58 -14.48 3.84
N GLY A 657 1.55 -13.63 3.94
CA GLY A 657 0.18 -14.03 4.26
C GLY A 657 -0.45 -14.96 3.22
N ASN A 658 0.17 -15.18 2.06
CA ASN A 658 -0.33 -16.12 1.07
C ASN A 658 0.01 -17.57 1.42
N VAL A 659 1.02 -17.78 2.29
CA VAL A 659 1.41 -19.11 2.76
C VAL A 659 0.57 -19.51 3.97
N HIS A 660 -0.20 -20.59 3.82
CA HIS A 660 -0.90 -21.21 4.96
C HIS A 660 0.11 -21.80 5.93
N CYS A 661 -0.11 -21.64 7.23
CA CYS A 661 0.77 -22.22 8.24
C CYS A 661 0.71 -23.76 8.29
N TRP A 662 1.76 -24.35 8.86
CA TRP A 662 2.03 -25.78 9.00
C TRP A 662 2.28 -26.52 7.68
N GLN A 663 2.98 -25.87 6.75
CA GLN A 663 3.48 -26.52 5.55
C GLN A 663 4.56 -27.56 5.86
N TRP A 664 4.76 -28.49 4.94
CA TRP A 664 5.76 -29.56 5.07
C TRP A 664 7.17 -29.04 5.39
N TRP A 665 7.56 -27.87 4.87
CA TRP A 665 8.88 -27.25 5.09
C TRP A 665 9.03 -26.58 6.47
N GLN A 666 7.93 -26.30 7.19
CA GLN A 666 7.97 -25.76 8.55
C GLN A 666 8.29 -26.84 9.60
N TYR A 667 7.91 -28.10 9.37
CA TYR A 667 8.23 -29.20 10.30
C TYR A 667 9.75 -29.42 10.49
N PRO A 668 10.59 -29.37 9.44
CA PRO A 668 12.04 -29.33 9.59
C PRO A 668 12.55 -28.19 10.49
N LEU A 669 11.95 -26.99 10.42
CA LEU A 669 12.34 -25.86 11.27
C LEU A 669 11.97 -26.10 12.74
N ILE A 670 10.79 -26.65 13.01
CA ILE A 670 10.36 -27.04 14.36
C ILE A 670 11.32 -28.12 14.90
N SER A 671 11.64 -29.12 14.08
CA SER A 671 12.59 -30.17 14.42
C SER A 671 13.97 -29.58 14.75
N PHE A 672 14.45 -28.61 13.95
CA PHE A 672 15.70 -27.89 14.22
C PHE A 672 15.67 -27.15 15.56
N ILE A 673 14.56 -26.49 15.92
CA ILE A 673 14.44 -25.82 17.23
C ILE A 673 14.52 -26.81 18.38
N VAL A 674 13.81 -27.94 18.28
CA VAL A 674 13.72 -28.96 19.34
C VAL A 674 15.01 -29.78 19.46
N VAL A 675 15.72 -30.04 18.36
CA VAL A 675 16.91 -30.90 18.33
C VAL A 675 18.20 -30.11 18.50
N PHE A 676 18.24 -28.86 18.04
CA PHE A 676 19.43 -28.02 18.03
C PHE A 676 19.29 -26.80 18.95
N VAL A 677 18.37 -25.87 18.67
CA VAL A 677 18.32 -24.54 19.31
C VAL A 677 18.15 -24.60 20.83
N VAL A 678 17.15 -25.33 21.32
CA VAL A 678 16.88 -25.44 22.77
C VAL A 678 17.92 -26.33 23.46
N PRO A 679 18.26 -27.53 22.96
CA PRO A 679 19.26 -28.38 23.60
C PRO A 679 20.67 -27.78 23.60
N PHE A 680 21.01 -26.89 22.65
CA PHE A 680 22.30 -26.21 22.63
C PHE A 680 22.57 -25.40 23.91
N ILE A 681 21.56 -24.73 24.47
CA ILE A 681 21.67 -24.00 25.75
C ILE A 681 22.11 -24.94 26.88
N PHE A 682 21.47 -26.10 26.94
CA PHE A 682 21.74 -27.13 27.93
C PHE A 682 23.12 -27.79 27.73
N VAL A 683 23.55 -28.01 26.47
CA VAL A 683 24.91 -28.47 26.16
C VAL A 683 25.95 -27.48 26.70
N LEU A 684 25.76 -26.18 26.51
CA LEU A 684 26.69 -25.17 27.04
C LEU A 684 26.70 -25.14 28.56
N TYR A 685 25.54 -25.31 29.21
CA TYR A 685 25.43 -25.34 30.67
C TYR A 685 26.18 -26.52 31.28
N TRP A 686 25.79 -27.75 30.92
CA TRP A 686 26.43 -28.96 31.45
C TRP A 686 27.83 -29.18 30.90
N GLY A 687 28.06 -28.85 29.63
CA GLY A 687 29.34 -28.97 28.96
C GLY A 687 30.42 -28.10 29.62
N SER A 688 30.09 -26.86 29.98
CA SER A 688 31.03 -25.97 30.68
C SER A 688 31.37 -26.50 32.08
N ARG A 689 30.39 -27.04 32.82
CA ARG A 689 30.64 -27.65 34.13
C ARG A 689 31.51 -28.92 34.01
N LYS A 690 31.16 -29.81 33.07
CA LYS A 690 31.88 -31.06 32.81
C LYS A 690 33.30 -30.85 32.30
N LEU A 691 33.53 -29.80 31.50
CA LEU A 691 34.86 -29.41 31.01
C LEU A 691 35.76 -28.90 32.14
N ASN A 692 35.20 -28.12 33.08
CA ASN A 692 35.94 -27.68 34.26
C ASN A 692 36.36 -28.86 35.16
N GLN A 693 35.46 -29.84 35.33
CA GLN A 693 35.69 -31.08 36.07
C GLN A 693 36.57 -32.11 35.31
N GLN A 694 37.12 -31.74 34.14
CA GLN A 694 37.95 -32.62 33.27
C GLN A 694 37.27 -33.96 32.89
N SER A 695 35.94 -34.00 32.88
CA SER A 695 35.15 -35.22 32.64
C SER A 695 34.82 -35.48 31.17
N VAL A 696 35.04 -34.50 30.28
CA VAL A 696 34.70 -34.51 28.84
C VAL A 696 35.85 -33.94 28.02
N SER A 697 36.19 -34.56 26.88
CA SER A 697 37.24 -34.07 25.95
C SER A 697 36.74 -32.93 25.06
N THR A 698 37.65 -32.07 24.62
CA THR A 698 37.47 -30.99 23.63
C THR A 698 36.69 -31.44 22.40
N LYS A 699 36.99 -32.63 21.87
CA LYS A 699 36.36 -33.20 20.67
C LYS A 699 34.91 -33.60 20.96
N GLU A 700 34.66 -34.19 22.13
CA GLU A 700 33.31 -34.60 22.56
C GLU A 700 32.41 -33.38 22.78
N LEU A 701 32.92 -32.32 23.42
CA LEU A 701 32.17 -31.07 23.61
C LEU A 701 31.87 -30.35 22.28
N THR A 702 32.83 -30.33 21.35
CA THR A 702 32.60 -29.73 20.03
C THR A 702 31.54 -30.50 19.24
N MET A 703 31.60 -31.84 19.28
CA MET A 703 30.55 -32.67 18.70
C MET A 703 29.19 -32.40 19.36
N ALA A 704 29.16 -32.19 20.69
CA ALA A 704 27.92 -31.85 21.40
C ALA A 704 27.38 -30.48 20.96
N CYS A 705 28.23 -29.52 20.61
CA CYS A 705 27.81 -28.24 20.06
C CYS A 705 27.21 -28.37 18.64
N ILE A 706 27.67 -29.33 17.84
CA ILE A 706 27.18 -29.59 16.47
C ILE A 706 25.90 -30.46 16.50
N MET A 707 25.81 -31.42 17.42
CA MET A 707 24.67 -32.32 17.58
C MET A 707 24.14 -32.30 19.03
N PRO A 708 23.39 -31.26 19.43
CA PRO A 708 23.08 -31.00 20.84
C PRO A 708 22.22 -32.06 21.51
N LEU A 709 21.05 -32.38 20.96
CA LEU A 709 20.12 -33.32 21.59
C LEU A 709 20.69 -34.75 21.71
N PRO A 710 21.26 -35.37 20.67
CA PRO A 710 21.79 -36.73 20.78
C PRO A 710 22.88 -36.88 21.85
N LEU A 711 23.77 -35.89 21.95
CA LEU A 711 24.87 -35.92 22.92
C LEU A 711 24.43 -35.57 24.34
N LEU A 712 23.42 -34.71 24.51
CA LEU A 712 22.75 -34.54 25.80
C LEU A 712 22.11 -35.84 26.29
N CYS A 713 21.38 -36.54 25.42
CA CYS A 713 20.80 -37.84 25.74
C CYS A 713 21.88 -38.86 26.11
N TYR A 714 22.98 -38.92 25.35
CA TYR A 714 24.13 -39.77 25.68
C TYR A 714 24.71 -39.45 27.06
N TRP A 715 24.88 -38.16 27.38
CA TRP A 715 25.37 -37.72 28.69
C TRP A 715 24.41 -38.07 29.83
N ALA A 716 23.10 -37.94 29.61
CA ALA A 716 22.09 -38.31 30.59
C ALA A 716 22.09 -39.82 30.86
N VAL A 717 22.14 -40.63 29.79
CA VAL A 717 22.25 -42.10 29.89
C VAL A 717 23.52 -42.49 30.65
N ARG A 718 24.68 -41.92 30.29
CA ARG A 718 25.96 -42.22 30.96
C ARG A 718 25.95 -41.86 32.45
N TYR A 719 25.29 -40.76 32.80
CA TYR A 719 25.09 -40.34 34.20
C TYR A 719 24.23 -41.36 34.96
N CYS A 720 23.10 -41.80 34.38
CA CYS A 720 22.22 -42.80 35.00
C CYS A 720 22.89 -44.17 35.21
N PHE A 721 23.85 -44.55 34.36
CA PHE A 721 24.57 -45.82 34.47
C PHE A 721 25.90 -45.74 35.25
N ASN A 722 26.18 -44.63 35.94
CA ASN A 722 27.31 -44.44 36.86
C ASN A 722 28.69 -44.89 36.34
N LYS A 723 28.94 -44.73 35.03
CA LYS A 723 30.27 -45.01 34.43
C LYS A 723 31.20 -43.82 34.69
N GLU A 724 31.90 -43.85 35.83
CA GLU A 724 33.02 -42.93 36.08
C GLU A 724 34.12 -43.13 35.04
N THR A 725 34.54 -42.02 34.43
CA THR A 725 35.66 -41.99 33.49
C THR A 725 36.91 -41.50 34.19
N ARG A 726 38.01 -42.25 34.05
CA ARG A 726 39.35 -41.78 34.36
C ARG A 726 39.68 -40.54 33.50
N GLY A 727 40.26 -39.53 34.13
CA GLY A 727 40.59 -38.24 33.51
C GLY A 727 41.49 -38.40 32.29
N TRP A 728 41.12 -37.71 31.20
CA TRP A 728 41.91 -37.62 29.99
C TRP A 728 42.77 -36.35 30.05
N GLN A 729 44.08 -36.52 30.06
CA GLN A 729 45.04 -35.42 30.06
C GLN A 729 45.34 -35.01 28.60
N GLU A 730 44.34 -34.45 27.89
CA GLU A 730 44.50 -33.80 26.57
C GLU A 730 44.57 -32.27 26.76
N ASP A 731 45.42 -31.60 25.95
CA ASP A 731 45.53 -30.14 25.86
C ASP A 731 44.15 -29.51 25.53
N THR A 732 43.44 -29.08 26.57
CA THR A 732 42.06 -28.55 26.52
C THR A 732 42.00 -27.01 26.49
N GLU A 733 43.16 -26.35 26.42
CA GLU A 733 43.30 -24.90 26.61
C GLU A 733 42.49 -24.09 25.58
N GLU A 734 42.48 -24.46 24.31
CA GLU A 734 41.96 -23.61 23.22
C GLU A 734 40.43 -23.46 23.20
N ILE A 735 39.67 -24.43 23.73
CA ILE A 735 38.19 -24.34 23.88
C ILE A 735 37.80 -23.74 25.24
N LYS A 736 38.58 -24.00 26.30
CA LYS A 736 38.40 -23.34 27.60
C LYS A 736 38.52 -21.82 27.48
N VAL A 737 39.45 -21.35 26.64
CA VAL A 737 39.61 -19.94 26.23
C VAL A 737 38.29 -19.32 25.73
N VAL A 738 37.52 -20.05 24.92
CA VAL A 738 36.27 -19.54 24.33
C VAL A 738 35.13 -19.54 25.33
N LEU A 739 34.96 -20.64 26.06
CA LEU A 739 33.75 -20.90 26.85
C LEU A 739 33.82 -20.39 28.29
N GLN A 740 35.01 -20.43 28.90
CA GLN A 740 35.17 -20.25 30.35
C GLN A 740 36.06 -19.06 30.72
N GLU A 741 37.11 -18.80 29.94
CA GLU A 741 38.18 -17.86 30.27
C GLU A 741 37.77 -16.38 30.51
N PRO A 742 36.70 -15.83 29.90
CA PRO A 742 36.24 -14.46 30.19
C PRO A 742 35.54 -14.33 31.54
N PHE A 743 34.99 -15.43 32.06
CA PHE A 743 34.06 -15.43 33.19
C PHE A 743 34.75 -15.78 34.51
N ARG A 744 34.12 -15.40 35.63
CA ARG A 744 34.66 -15.71 36.95
C ARG A 744 34.58 -17.23 37.24
N PRO A 745 35.68 -17.87 37.66
CA PRO A 745 35.65 -19.24 38.18
C PRO A 745 34.92 -19.28 39.55
N PRO A 746 34.42 -20.44 39.98
CA PRO A 746 33.81 -20.60 41.30
C PRO A 746 34.86 -20.40 42.40
N GLU A 747 34.51 -19.64 43.45
CA GLU A 747 35.27 -19.55 44.70
C GLU A 747 34.65 -20.51 45.73
N GLU A 748 35.45 -21.04 46.67
CA GLU A 748 34.99 -22.10 47.58
C GLU A 748 33.91 -21.62 48.58
N GLU A 749 32.88 -22.46 48.70
CA GLU A 749 31.79 -22.58 49.69
C GLU A 749 30.40 -21.92 49.44
N GLU A 750 30.24 -20.78 48.74
CA GLU A 750 28.89 -20.21 48.51
C GLU A 750 28.56 -19.70 47.09
N ASP A 751 29.56 -19.41 46.24
CA ASP A 751 29.33 -18.94 44.86
C ASP A 751 29.63 -20.07 43.84
N GLU A 752 28.59 -20.62 43.20
CA GLU A 752 28.74 -21.64 42.13
C GLU A 752 29.55 -21.15 40.90
N GLY A 753 30.00 -19.89 40.91
CA GLY A 753 30.77 -19.26 39.85
C GLY A 753 29.92 -18.98 38.62
N THR A 754 30.51 -18.32 37.62
CA THR A 754 29.85 -17.98 36.35
C THR A 754 30.38 -18.79 35.16
N LEU A 755 30.86 -20.01 35.42
CA LEU A 755 31.45 -20.90 34.40
C LEU A 755 30.52 -21.23 33.23
N TYR A 756 29.21 -21.24 33.45
CA TYR A 756 28.19 -21.56 32.44
C TYR A 756 27.55 -20.32 31.82
N TRP A 757 28.15 -19.13 32.00
CA TRP A 757 27.52 -17.87 31.58
C TRP A 757 27.25 -17.77 30.07
N GLU A 758 28.00 -18.48 29.22
CA GLU A 758 27.66 -18.62 27.80
C GLU A 758 26.24 -19.17 27.58
N SER A 759 25.83 -20.16 28.37
CA SER A 759 24.46 -20.68 28.34
C SER A 759 23.44 -19.59 28.71
N VAL A 760 23.77 -18.75 29.69
CA VAL A 760 22.91 -17.61 30.10
C VAL A 760 22.82 -16.56 28.99
N LEU A 761 23.92 -16.21 28.33
CA LEU A 761 23.93 -15.26 27.21
C LEU A 761 23.05 -15.76 26.06
N ILE A 762 23.19 -17.03 25.67
CA ILE A 762 22.36 -17.66 24.63
C ILE A 762 20.89 -17.76 25.07
N GLY A 763 20.63 -18.13 26.33
CA GLY A 763 19.27 -18.21 26.88
C GLY A 763 18.57 -16.86 26.90
N ARG A 764 19.26 -15.79 27.30
CA ARG A 764 18.74 -14.40 27.24
C ARG A 764 18.38 -14.00 25.80
N ARG A 765 19.22 -14.36 24.81
CA ARG A 765 18.93 -14.12 23.39
C ARG A 765 17.69 -14.86 22.92
N LEU A 766 17.55 -16.15 23.27
CA LEU A 766 16.37 -16.94 22.90
C LEU A 766 15.09 -16.32 23.46
N VAL A 767 15.10 -15.84 24.71
CA VAL A 767 13.93 -15.16 25.31
C VAL A 767 13.56 -13.92 24.50
N LEU A 768 14.54 -13.05 24.19
CA LEU A 768 14.31 -11.84 23.41
C LEU A 768 13.79 -12.16 21.99
N LEU A 769 14.36 -13.15 21.32
CA LEU A 769 13.91 -13.60 19.99
C LEU A 769 12.49 -14.17 20.02
N CYS A 770 12.13 -14.99 21.01
CA CYS A 770 10.78 -15.51 21.17
C CYS A 770 9.75 -14.38 21.37
N LEU A 771 10.08 -13.39 22.22
CA LEU A 771 9.23 -12.21 22.41
C LEU A 771 9.08 -11.40 21.12
N HIS A 772 10.17 -11.22 20.38
CA HIS A 772 10.18 -10.49 19.12
C HIS A 772 9.37 -11.19 18.01
N SER A 773 9.54 -12.51 17.85
CA SER A 773 8.93 -13.25 16.73
C SER A 773 7.46 -13.58 16.92
N PHE A 774 6.98 -13.83 18.15
CA PHE A 774 5.60 -14.29 18.38
C PHE A 774 4.62 -13.18 18.78
N ILE A 775 5.11 -12.02 19.22
CA ILE A 775 4.24 -10.88 19.55
C ILE A 775 4.07 -10.02 18.29
N ALA A 776 2.89 -10.12 17.67
CA ALA A 776 2.59 -9.41 16.42
C ALA A 776 2.37 -7.90 16.60
N ASP A 777 1.78 -7.48 17.73
CA ASP A 777 1.56 -6.06 18.00
C ASP A 777 2.88 -5.36 18.37
N PRO A 778 3.31 -4.31 17.65
CA PRO A 778 4.63 -3.71 17.84
C PRO A 778 4.79 -3.03 19.20
N MET A 779 3.72 -2.45 19.76
CA MET A 779 3.75 -1.83 21.09
C MET A 779 3.94 -2.87 22.18
N LEU A 780 3.09 -3.91 22.20
CA LEU A 780 3.20 -4.99 23.17
C LEU A 780 4.55 -5.71 23.05
N ARG A 781 5.02 -5.93 21.82
CA ARG A 781 6.32 -6.56 21.55
C ARG A 781 7.45 -5.76 22.20
N LEU A 782 7.52 -4.45 21.95
CA LEU A 782 8.58 -3.61 22.51
C LEU A 782 8.44 -3.42 24.02
N LEU A 783 7.22 -3.38 24.55
CA LEU A 783 7.00 -3.34 25.99
C LEU A 783 7.56 -4.60 26.68
N CYS A 784 7.32 -5.77 26.11
CA CYS A 784 7.87 -7.02 26.62
C CYS A 784 9.39 -7.09 26.48
N LEU A 785 9.94 -6.61 25.35
CA LEU A 785 11.39 -6.55 25.12
C LEU A 785 12.09 -5.57 26.09
N ASP A 786 11.49 -4.41 26.36
CA ASP A 786 12.00 -3.42 27.31
C ASP A 786 12.02 -3.98 28.74
N CYS A 787 10.91 -4.60 29.18
CA CYS A 787 10.85 -5.33 30.44
C CYS A 787 11.94 -6.42 30.53
N ALA A 788 12.15 -7.18 29.46
CA ALA A 788 13.18 -8.22 29.41
C ALA A 788 14.59 -7.63 29.46
N CYS A 789 14.87 -6.53 28.75
CA CYS A 789 16.15 -5.83 28.80
C CYS A 789 16.44 -5.30 30.21
N MET A 790 15.44 -4.74 30.88
CA MET A 790 15.55 -4.31 32.28
C MET A 790 15.86 -5.48 33.22
N ALA A 791 15.17 -6.61 33.07
CA ALA A 791 15.45 -7.81 33.87
C ALA A 791 16.86 -8.36 33.61
N ILE A 792 17.32 -8.35 32.36
CA ILE A 792 18.68 -8.77 31.97
C ILE A 792 19.72 -7.84 32.59
N PHE A 793 19.50 -6.52 32.54
CA PHE A 793 20.37 -5.52 33.15
C PHE A 793 20.48 -5.73 34.66
N MET A 794 19.36 -5.92 35.36
CA MET A 794 19.34 -6.19 36.80
C MET A 794 20.04 -7.51 37.14
N HIS A 795 19.81 -8.57 36.35
CA HIS A 795 20.49 -9.86 36.52
C HIS A 795 22.01 -9.72 36.34
N HIS A 796 22.47 -8.89 35.38
CA HIS A 796 23.89 -8.59 35.20
C HIS A 796 24.49 -7.82 36.39
N LEU A 797 23.83 -6.76 36.85
CA LEU A 797 24.29 -5.97 37.99
C LEU A 797 24.42 -6.79 39.27
N TYR A 798 23.52 -7.77 39.45
CA TYR A 798 23.55 -8.70 40.57
C TYR A 798 24.72 -9.70 40.49
N LYS A 799 24.95 -10.31 39.32
CA LYS A 799 25.95 -11.39 39.17
C LYS A 799 27.37 -10.93 38.82
N LYS A 800 27.55 -9.83 38.06
CA LYS A 800 28.85 -9.32 37.59
C LYS A 800 29.77 -10.45 37.07
N PRO A 801 29.40 -11.11 35.97
CA PRO A 801 29.95 -12.39 35.52
C PRO A 801 31.39 -12.34 34.99
N TYR A 802 31.87 -11.20 34.52
CA TYR A 802 33.22 -11.12 33.96
C TYR A 802 34.27 -11.10 35.07
N ARG A 803 35.45 -11.64 34.75
CA ARG A 803 36.61 -11.60 35.65
C ARG A 803 37.16 -10.19 35.82
N ASP A 804 37.17 -9.39 34.75
CA ASP A 804 37.63 -7.99 34.79
C ASP A 804 36.48 -7.04 35.17
N THR A 805 36.76 -6.15 36.12
CA THR A 805 35.87 -5.06 36.54
C THR A 805 35.52 -4.09 35.41
N LEU A 806 36.47 -3.79 34.52
CA LEU A 806 36.25 -2.92 33.35
C LEU A 806 35.35 -3.59 32.32
N ALA A 807 35.48 -4.90 32.13
CA ALA A 807 34.59 -5.67 31.25
C ALA A 807 33.16 -5.69 31.79
N ASN A 808 32.98 -5.90 33.10
CA ASN A 808 31.66 -5.79 33.75
C ASN A 808 31.05 -4.39 33.62
N ALA A 809 31.86 -3.33 33.73
CA ALA A 809 31.42 -1.96 33.52
C ALA A 809 31.01 -1.73 32.06
N CYS A 810 31.79 -2.23 31.09
CA CYS A 810 31.48 -2.14 29.67
C CYS A 810 30.14 -2.83 29.32
N GLU A 811 29.90 -4.05 29.83
CA GLU A 811 28.61 -4.74 29.64
C GLU A 811 27.47 -3.99 30.34
N SER A 812 27.69 -3.42 31.52
CA SER A 812 26.65 -2.63 32.21
C SER A 812 26.24 -1.40 31.40
N VAL A 813 27.19 -0.67 30.82
CA VAL A 813 26.93 0.49 29.94
C VAL A 813 26.20 0.05 28.67
N SER A 814 26.61 -1.06 28.08
CA SER A 814 25.96 -1.65 26.89
C SER A 814 24.50 -2.03 27.16
N LEU A 815 24.23 -2.79 28.22
CA LEU A 815 22.88 -3.21 28.61
C LEU A 815 21.99 -2.02 29.00
N PHE A 816 22.54 -1.02 29.70
CA PHE A 816 21.80 0.21 30.00
C PHE A 816 21.45 0.99 28.73
N SER A 817 22.34 1.00 27.74
CA SER A 817 22.07 1.60 26.43
C SER A 817 20.95 0.86 25.69
N LEU A 818 20.88 -0.47 25.78
CA LEU A 818 19.78 -1.27 25.22
C LEU A 818 18.44 -0.92 25.86
N VAL A 819 18.39 -0.71 27.18
CA VAL A 819 17.18 -0.25 27.88
C VAL A 819 16.72 1.10 27.33
N ILE A 820 17.65 2.07 27.19
CA ILE A 820 17.31 3.39 26.65
C ILE A 820 16.73 3.27 25.24
N ILE A 821 17.39 2.50 24.36
CA ILE A 821 16.92 2.26 22.99
C ILE A 821 15.53 1.61 23.00
N ALA A 822 15.32 0.57 23.81
CA ALA A 822 14.03 -0.11 23.89
C ALA A 822 12.91 0.83 24.37
N THR A 823 13.19 1.66 25.38
CA THR A 823 12.23 2.65 25.90
C THR A 823 11.87 3.71 24.87
N PHE A 824 12.84 4.21 24.09
CA PHE A 824 12.58 5.22 23.05
C PHE A 824 11.84 4.64 21.85
N SER A 825 12.26 3.46 21.36
CA SER A 825 11.53 2.70 20.35
C SER A 825 10.09 2.41 20.77
N LEU A 826 9.84 2.09 22.05
CA LEU A 826 8.48 1.83 22.55
C LEU A 826 7.55 3.04 22.37
N ALA A 827 8.07 4.25 22.54
CA ALA A 827 7.29 5.47 22.31
C ALA A 827 6.81 5.56 20.86
N GLU A 828 7.67 5.24 19.89
CA GLU A 828 7.32 5.23 18.46
C GLU A 828 6.35 4.07 18.13
N ALA A 829 6.59 2.88 18.68
CA ALA A 829 5.71 1.73 18.45
C ALA A 829 4.29 1.94 18.95
N SER A 830 4.09 2.73 20.01
CA SER A 830 2.75 3.07 20.50
C SER A 830 1.93 3.81 19.44
N LEU A 831 2.55 4.68 18.64
CA LEU A 831 1.89 5.39 17.55
C LEU A 831 1.69 4.52 16.32
N VAL A 832 2.69 3.70 15.98
CA VAL A 832 2.62 2.76 14.85
C VAL A 832 1.55 1.67 15.08
N SER A 833 1.39 1.17 16.32
CA SER A 833 0.33 0.21 16.68
C SER A 833 -1.08 0.79 16.48
N GLU A 834 -1.25 2.10 16.71
CA GLU A 834 -2.50 2.82 16.47
C GLU A 834 -2.70 3.23 15.00
N GLY A 835 -1.70 3.02 14.14
CA GLY A 835 -1.69 3.45 12.74
C GLY A 835 -1.70 4.97 12.60
N ILE A 836 -1.00 5.69 13.48
CA ILE A 836 -0.89 7.15 13.48
C ILE A 836 0.48 7.53 12.91
N GLU A 837 0.49 8.32 11.84
CA GLU A 837 1.71 8.93 11.32
C GLU A 837 2.15 10.10 12.23
N VAL A 838 3.45 10.19 12.49
CA VAL A 838 4.03 11.27 13.29
C VAL A 838 4.09 12.55 12.45
N VAL A 839 3.14 13.46 12.64
CA VAL A 839 3.07 14.73 11.88
C VAL A 839 3.05 15.93 12.83
N GLY A 840 3.76 17.01 12.47
CA GLY A 840 3.68 18.29 13.16
C GLY A 840 4.71 18.47 14.28
N PRO A 841 4.39 19.15 15.41
CA PRO A 841 5.38 19.47 16.44
C PRO A 841 6.05 18.25 17.10
N THR A 842 5.36 17.12 17.13
CA THR A 842 5.84 15.85 17.70
C THR A 842 6.94 15.21 16.85
N GLU A 843 6.97 15.46 15.54
CA GLU A 843 8.01 14.98 14.62
C GLU A 843 9.41 15.39 15.08
N LYS A 844 9.56 16.63 15.59
CA LYS A 844 10.84 17.11 16.12
C LYS A 844 11.28 16.34 17.37
N VAL A 845 10.34 15.94 18.22
CA VAL A 845 10.64 15.19 19.45
C VAL A 845 11.11 13.79 19.10
N PHE A 846 10.39 13.08 18.23
CA PHE A 846 10.80 11.77 17.74
C PHE A 846 12.13 11.82 16.98
N GLY A 847 12.36 12.90 16.21
CA GLY A 847 13.67 13.14 15.59
C GLY A 847 14.81 13.23 16.61
N VAL A 848 14.61 13.88 17.77
CA VAL A 848 15.62 13.92 18.84
C VAL A 848 15.86 12.55 19.46
N LEU A 849 14.80 11.77 19.72
CA LEU A 849 14.93 10.41 20.25
C LEU A 849 15.75 9.51 19.31
N GLN A 850 15.43 9.55 18.01
CA GLN A 850 16.16 8.85 16.95
C GLN A 850 17.65 9.27 16.94
N TRP A 851 17.98 10.56 17.08
CA TRP A 851 19.37 10.99 17.17
C TRP A 851 20.12 10.40 18.37
N ILE A 852 19.44 10.24 19.51
CA ILE A 852 20.06 9.61 20.69
C ILE A 852 20.33 8.12 20.43
N GLU A 853 19.37 7.40 19.86
CA GLU A 853 19.55 5.99 19.45
C GLU A 853 20.72 5.84 18.48
N LEU A 854 20.83 6.72 17.48
CA LEU A 854 21.93 6.76 16.52
C LEU A 854 23.29 6.98 17.20
N VAL A 855 23.35 7.92 18.16
CA VAL A 855 24.57 8.18 18.92
C VAL A 855 24.99 6.93 19.70
N LEU A 856 24.07 6.30 20.43
CA LEU A 856 24.34 5.08 21.19
C LEU A 856 24.83 3.94 20.28
N LEU A 857 24.20 3.76 19.12
CA LEU A 857 24.60 2.78 18.11
C LEU A 857 26.00 3.07 17.53
N GLY A 858 26.37 4.35 17.43
CA GLY A 858 27.63 4.80 16.82
C GLY A 858 28.85 4.77 17.74
N VAL A 859 28.70 4.72 19.07
CA VAL A 859 29.82 4.84 20.02
C VAL A 859 30.88 3.76 19.83
N ALA A 860 30.52 2.48 19.78
CA ALA A 860 31.51 1.39 19.65
C ALA A 860 32.32 1.45 18.34
N PRO A 861 31.71 1.59 17.14
CA PRO A 861 32.44 1.62 15.88
C PRO A 861 33.23 2.92 15.71
N THR A 862 32.75 4.05 16.23
CA THR A 862 33.53 5.29 16.22
C THR A 862 34.78 5.15 17.08
N CYS A 863 34.68 4.57 18.28
CA CYS A 863 35.84 4.24 19.12
C CYS A 863 36.84 3.32 18.40
N LEU A 864 36.36 2.23 17.77
CA LEU A 864 37.20 1.33 17.00
C LEU A 864 37.86 2.03 15.81
N GLY A 865 37.10 2.83 15.06
CA GLY A 865 37.60 3.60 13.92
C GLY A 865 38.65 4.63 14.33
N VAL A 866 38.49 5.28 15.48
CA VAL A 866 39.51 6.17 16.06
C VAL A 866 40.77 5.39 16.42
N LEU A 867 40.64 4.23 17.08
CA LEU A 867 41.79 3.38 17.43
C LEU A 867 42.56 2.90 16.18
N VAL A 868 41.85 2.42 15.16
CA VAL A 868 42.45 2.03 13.87
C VAL A 868 43.13 3.22 13.20
N SER A 869 42.49 4.39 13.17
CA SER A 869 43.06 5.61 12.59
C SER A 869 44.34 6.02 13.30
N LEU A 870 44.35 5.97 14.64
CA LEU A 870 45.53 6.23 15.45
C LEU A 870 46.64 5.19 15.20
N ALA A 871 46.29 3.92 15.04
CA ALA A 871 47.24 2.85 14.73
C ALA A 871 47.90 3.09 13.35
N VAL A 872 47.11 3.41 12.32
CA VAL A 872 47.59 3.73 10.98
C VAL A 872 48.48 4.97 11.00
N LEU A 873 48.04 6.06 11.63
CA LEU A 873 48.85 7.28 11.79
C LEU A 873 50.18 6.98 12.50
N SER A 874 50.16 6.17 13.57
CA SER A 874 51.37 5.75 14.27
C SER A 874 52.30 4.91 13.40
N GLN A 875 51.77 3.99 12.59
CA GLN A 875 52.58 3.22 11.64
C GLN A 875 53.14 4.07 10.50
N LEU A 876 52.42 5.10 10.04
CA LEU A 876 52.93 6.07 9.06
C LEU A 876 54.10 6.87 9.66
N VAL A 877 53.97 7.34 10.91
CA VAL A 877 55.05 8.01 11.63
C VAL A 877 56.26 7.07 11.81
N ARG A 878 56.03 5.80 12.15
CA ARG A 878 57.07 4.76 12.22
C ARG A 878 57.81 4.60 10.89
N LEU A 879 57.08 4.52 9.79
CA LEU A 879 57.65 4.41 8.44
C LEU A 879 58.50 5.65 8.11
N ILE A 880 57.98 6.85 8.36
CA ILE A 880 58.70 8.11 8.15
C ILE A 880 59.99 8.13 8.99
N PHE A 881 59.94 7.73 10.26
CA PHE A 881 61.11 7.64 11.12
C PHE A 881 62.16 6.66 10.58
N LEU A 882 61.75 5.47 10.11
CA LEU A 882 62.65 4.49 9.49
C LEU A 882 63.28 5.03 8.20
N VAL A 883 62.51 5.73 7.36
CA VAL A 883 63.00 6.40 6.14
C VAL A 883 64.01 7.48 6.48
N ILE A 884 63.72 8.36 7.45
CA ILE A 884 64.66 9.39 7.93
C ILE A 884 65.95 8.76 8.45
N MET A 885 65.86 7.71 9.28
CA MET A 885 67.04 7.00 9.77
C MET A 885 67.85 6.35 8.64
N PHE A 886 67.18 5.79 7.63
CA PHE A 886 67.83 5.22 6.44
C PHE A 886 68.60 6.30 5.68
N PHE A 887 67.99 7.46 5.42
CA PHE A 887 68.66 8.60 4.78
C PHE A 887 69.81 9.16 5.62
N ARG A 888 69.65 9.29 6.95
CA ARG A 888 70.72 9.75 7.87
C ARG A 888 71.92 8.80 7.84
N ARG A 889 71.69 7.49 7.86
CA ARG A 889 72.75 6.47 7.71
C ARG A 889 73.40 6.54 6.33
N HIS A 890 72.64 6.84 5.28
CA HIS A 890 73.17 6.99 3.93
C HIS A 890 74.02 8.26 3.75
N LEU A 891 73.64 9.37 4.40
CA LEU A 891 74.41 10.61 4.48
C LEU A 891 75.69 10.44 5.31
N VAL A 892 75.61 9.76 6.46
CA VAL A 892 76.80 9.43 7.28
C VAL A 892 77.75 8.49 6.53
N ARG A 893 77.24 7.50 5.78
CA ARG A 893 78.07 6.67 4.87
C ARG A 893 78.68 7.46 3.71
N ARG A 894 78.06 8.56 3.29
CA ARG A 894 78.60 9.45 2.26
C ARG A 894 79.72 10.35 2.81
N ASN A 895 79.62 10.80 4.07
CA ASN A 895 80.71 11.49 4.79
C ASN A 895 81.85 10.54 5.21
N TRP A 896 81.57 9.25 5.45
CA TRP A 896 82.61 8.24 5.70
C TRP A 896 83.37 7.79 4.45
N ARG A 897 83.00 8.27 3.25
CA ARG A 897 83.75 8.02 2.01
C ARG A 897 85.00 8.90 1.83
N TRP A 898 85.34 9.74 2.82
CA TRP A 898 86.57 10.55 2.87
C TRP A 898 87.58 10.14 3.95
N SER A 899 87.43 8.97 4.57
CA SER A 899 88.51 8.35 5.35
C SER A 899 88.49 6.84 5.16
N ARG A 900 89.38 6.34 4.28
CA ARG A 900 89.71 4.92 4.15
C ARG A 900 90.62 4.54 5.30
N SER A 901 90.27 3.52 6.08
CA SER A 901 90.73 2.15 5.86
C SER A 901 90.44 1.26 7.07
N SER A 902 90.27 -0.03 6.79
CA SER A 902 90.25 -1.18 7.71
C SER A 902 89.02 -1.39 8.61
N ALA A 903 88.15 -2.32 8.21
CA ALA A 903 87.63 -3.37 9.10
C ALA A 903 86.89 -4.48 8.31
N PRO A 904 86.88 -5.73 8.82
CA PRO A 904 86.62 -6.96 8.08
C PRO A 904 85.18 -7.47 8.17
N TYR A 905 84.93 -8.50 7.34
CA TYR A 905 83.80 -9.42 7.32
C TYR A 905 83.21 -9.77 8.71
N SER A 906 81.94 -9.41 8.96
CA SER A 906 80.98 -10.23 9.74
C SER A 906 79.68 -9.46 10.04
N LEU A 907 78.83 -9.17 9.05
CA LEU A 907 77.44 -8.80 9.36
C LEU A 907 76.49 -8.99 8.15
N ARG A 908 76.37 -10.22 7.66
CA ARG A 908 75.42 -10.58 6.58
C ARG A 908 74.20 -11.37 7.06
N ARG A 909 73.98 -11.52 8.38
CA ARG A 909 72.97 -12.44 8.93
C ARG A 909 71.75 -11.81 9.62
N SER A 910 71.52 -10.50 9.56
CA SER A 910 70.33 -9.89 10.21
C SER A 910 69.38 -9.11 9.29
N LEU A 911 69.42 -9.32 7.96
CA LEU A 911 68.60 -8.56 7.00
C LEU A 911 67.57 -9.37 6.21
N LEU A 912 67.42 -10.67 6.50
CA LEU A 912 66.41 -11.54 5.86
C LEU A 912 65.14 -11.76 6.70
N TYR A 913 65.05 -11.18 7.90
CA TYR A 913 63.88 -11.32 8.79
C TYR A 913 62.95 -10.10 8.83
N SER A 914 63.18 -9.07 8.01
CA SER A 914 62.43 -7.80 8.06
C SER A 914 61.51 -7.55 6.86
N LEU A 915 61.39 -8.49 5.92
CA LEU A 915 60.60 -8.33 4.69
C LEU A 915 59.42 -9.31 4.56
N CYS A 916 59.18 -10.15 5.58
CA CYS A 916 57.95 -10.93 5.73
C CYS A 916 57.45 -10.79 7.17
N MET A 917 56.74 -9.69 7.46
CA MET A 917 55.67 -9.63 8.47
C MET A 917 54.73 -8.48 8.13
#